data_AF-A0A0E3JQF3-F1
#
_entry.id   AF-A0A0E3JQF3-F1
#
_cell.length_a   1.000
_cell.length_b   1.000
_cell.length_c   1.000
_cell.angle_alpha   90.00
_cell.angle_beta   90.00
_cell.angle_gamma   90.00
#
_symmetry.space_group_name_H-M   'P 1'
#
loop_
_entity.id
_entity.type
_entity.pdbx_description
1 polymer ?
#
loop_
_entity_poly.entity_id
_entity_poly.type
_entity_poly.pdbx_seq_one_letter_code
_entity_poly.pdbx_strand_id
1 'polypeptide(L)'
;MNRNSIQAIIMSLVLTAALPATFVKAAGTNVSRIGEADRYATAAKVATTNWSNPKDVILVCGEGYADAVSASVLSKQLDAPIILTNSGELNENAKSALNTLSPKNVYVIGGYASISKNIRSYLSSTSYNVIELSGKNRYETNIAVANQLVKLGMKADNVMLVSGEGFSDALSVAPIAAAKGEILLLGTNNSDEMKSVFNFVNSSNSKVTVIGTSNSINENIYSKLKAVNRINGGNNRFQTNLNVLKEFQSDLKNDKVFIANASSEDGYADALVASSLAGKYSSNLVLVDGENDSATGDAVDFIKSRISDKTDINVIGGTGVISDNVVSRINSTKEVPTKNDPTVQSVTSNGLNQVKVTFNTEVDRDTSELLSNYEMDGKEVNSNLSIKASATLQDDKRTVLITFANPYPQLKTLDFKVKNAILDASQANIIPEYSHKVTFSQSDVPTVKSVTPRGGNKLVIRFSEPIRISKENFNLLKINKQNAQNFSLDKYESKLLDKCDDWADGMELYFDSVLPTGNNTITLPNGNAEQNFDNAAQYPLKSSTISFTIDDTNGGPRVKSAVSNNSDTIYITYDRPMDQRTALLCTNYKINGKTVSVNLSDICFELGSNDTVVKIKNVADLVTKGENKVEMNSNIIDSYGYSLNQGTATFNIGVDNIKPQITSINFVDNSTIRIKFNKSVDNGSATNKSNYKLIDNSTGEDISYKINSISGVSGLNGDNRDTYDLKFLSTQQLDSSKYTITVNNIFDRSSPVNVINTYSQVIEGGNNKTEVTSIVKKSDTSGDVVIFFNKAMDESTLINPENYFFIDGKGEMRKLPANAFVVPAGDDKSVTITFSSSYIIGQGTADNYVVKMGISNVKDQNGNLLDGVAYTSEISSNYNNGPSLIQTTSKLSYEGNTMKVKVSLTDGLDALAIRDFTVDGQIPDSGYIEGKDVVLLFKNMNKINNIRSAGATTTVSVSGGDSTDAAGRRMQVGVDTLLLPPVTNQDSWIAQSAKSNTNYATVSMDFNQDIDTAIKTSYYDDFIFTNETTGKKINVTGVSIENSRKVIFEFNSGDIKSGDNIDVRMNDNINNINIRGKEYGSSRYAVMIPSRDDLAAKTLVAK
;
A
#
# COMPACT_ATOMS: atom_id res chain seq x y z
N MET A 1 37.39 24.60 63.68
CA MET A 1 37.45 26.05 63.43
C MET A 1 37.55 26.28 61.93
N ASN A 2 36.54 26.95 61.37
CA ASN A 2 36.55 27.86 60.22
C ASN A 2 37.12 27.51 58.83
N ARG A 3 36.15 27.57 57.89
CA ARG A 3 36.08 28.37 56.65
C ARG A 3 36.59 27.77 55.32
N ASN A 4 35.57 27.46 54.53
CA ASN A 4 35.38 27.81 53.11
C ASN A 4 35.83 26.81 52.03
N SER A 5 34.79 26.37 51.29
CA SER A 5 34.74 26.12 49.85
C SER A 5 35.10 24.72 49.32
N ILE A 6 34.19 24.24 48.44
CA ILE A 6 34.32 23.16 47.45
C ILE A 6 33.94 21.74 47.95
N GLN A 7 32.66 21.39 47.75
CA GLN A 7 32.15 20.01 47.60
C GLN A 7 31.99 19.75 46.09
N ALA A 8 32.17 18.58 45.50
CA ALA A 8 32.79 17.31 45.83
C ALA A 8 32.85 16.59 44.47
N ILE A 9 34.04 16.36 43.90
CA ILE A 9 34.22 15.57 42.68
C ILE A 9 34.86 14.25 43.10
N ILE A 10 34.08 13.16 43.07
CA ILE A 10 34.54 11.83 43.45
C ILE A 10 35.19 11.14 42.25
N MET A 11 36.41 10.68 42.51
CA MET A 11 37.27 9.79 41.72
C MET A 11 36.59 8.51 41.21
N SER A 12 36.92 8.14 39.98
CA SER A 12 37.29 6.76 39.66
C SER A 12 38.26 6.74 38.47
N LEU A 13 39.36 6.01 38.65
CA LEU A 13 40.43 5.71 37.69
C LEU A 13 39.89 5.31 36.30
N VAL A 14 40.36 5.99 35.25
CA VAL A 14 40.14 5.61 33.86
C VAL A 14 41.25 4.64 33.44
N LEU A 15 40.95 3.35 33.49
CA LEU A 15 41.73 2.29 32.86
C LEU A 15 41.11 2.03 31.47
N THR A 16 41.57 2.79 30.47
CA THR A 16 41.16 2.62 29.06
C THR A 16 41.80 1.36 28.50
N ALA A 17 41.12 0.23 28.62
CA ALA A 17 41.34 -0.90 27.73
C ALA A 17 40.97 -0.43 26.31
N ALA A 18 41.98 -0.27 25.45
CA ALA A 18 41.80 -0.16 24.01
C ALA A 18 41.27 -1.49 23.49
N LEU A 19 39.96 -1.67 23.56
CA LEU A 19 39.25 -2.60 22.69
C LEU A 19 39.27 -1.96 21.30
N PRO A 20 39.71 -2.64 20.23
CA PRO A 20 39.40 -2.19 18.90
C PRO A 20 37.87 -2.17 18.83
N ALA A 21 37.29 -0.98 18.68
CA ALA A 21 35.93 -0.87 18.17
C ALA A 21 35.95 -1.52 16.79
N THR A 22 35.66 -2.81 16.72
CA THR A 22 35.09 -3.38 15.52
C THR A 22 33.80 -2.63 15.33
N PHE A 23 33.82 -1.60 14.48
CA PHE A 23 32.61 -1.15 13.84
C PHE A 23 32.00 -2.41 13.23
N VAL A 24 30.89 -2.87 13.79
CA VAL A 24 30.01 -3.77 13.07
C VAL A 24 29.51 -2.93 11.91
N LYS A 25 30.23 -3.02 10.79
CA LYS A 25 29.80 -2.52 9.50
C LYS A 25 28.49 -3.25 9.24
N ALA A 26 27.37 -2.54 9.29
CA ALA A 26 26.14 -3.06 8.72
C ALA A 26 26.49 -3.52 7.29
N ALA A 27 26.24 -4.80 6.98
CA ALA A 27 26.53 -5.35 5.67
C ALA A 27 25.54 -4.76 4.66
N GLY A 28 25.83 -3.56 4.16
CA GLY A 28 25.19 -3.00 2.99
C GLY A 28 25.84 -3.56 1.74
N THR A 29 25.04 -4.01 0.79
CA THR A 29 25.43 -4.18 -0.61
C THR A 29 26.06 -2.87 -1.10
N ASN A 30 27.33 -2.91 -1.54
CA ASN A 30 28.01 -1.72 -2.05
C ASN A 30 27.73 -1.61 -3.54
N VAL A 31 26.92 -0.63 -3.97
CA VAL A 31 26.88 -0.24 -5.38
C VAL A 31 28.12 0.63 -5.68
N SER A 32 28.91 0.17 -6.64
CA SER A 32 30.00 0.94 -7.25
C SER A 32 29.50 1.55 -8.55
N ARG A 33 29.74 2.86 -8.75
CA ARG A 33 29.44 3.56 -9.99
C ARG A 33 30.73 4.00 -10.67
N ILE A 34 30.84 3.73 -11.96
CA ILE A 34 31.90 4.27 -12.82
C ILE A 34 31.23 4.97 -14.01
N GLY A 35 31.19 6.30 -13.97
CA GLY A 35 30.62 7.12 -15.03
C GLY A 35 31.19 8.53 -14.98
N GLU A 36 31.59 9.05 -16.13
CA GLU A 36 32.20 10.36 -16.28
C GLU A 36 31.34 11.26 -17.20
N ALA A 37 31.85 12.44 -17.54
CA ALA A 37 31.14 13.44 -18.33
C ALA A 37 30.70 12.95 -19.73
N ASP A 38 31.41 11.99 -20.32
CA ASP A 38 31.10 11.43 -21.62
C ASP A 38 31.56 9.96 -21.76
N ARG A 39 31.18 9.33 -22.88
CA ARG A 39 31.51 7.92 -23.19
C ARG A 39 33.00 7.63 -23.26
N TYR A 40 33.82 8.58 -23.70
CA TYR A 40 35.26 8.40 -23.85
C TYR A 40 35.94 8.45 -22.49
N ALA A 41 35.53 9.39 -21.63
CA ALA A 41 35.99 9.50 -20.26
C ALA A 41 35.55 8.27 -19.43
N THR A 42 34.30 7.82 -19.57
CA THR A 42 33.80 6.59 -18.89
C THR A 42 34.61 5.37 -19.33
N ALA A 43 34.85 5.19 -20.63
CA ALA A 43 35.66 4.09 -21.15
C ALA A 43 37.10 4.11 -20.61
N ALA A 44 37.76 5.28 -20.65
CA ALA A 44 39.10 5.46 -20.10
C ALA A 44 39.14 5.14 -18.61
N LYS A 45 38.17 5.64 -17.83
CA LYS A 45 38.08 5.41 -16.39
C LYS A 45 37.87 3.93 -16.07
N VAL A 46 36.96 3.26 -16.77
CA VAL A 46 36.73 1.82 -16.60
C VAL A 46 38.02 1.04 -16.90
N ALA A 47 38.71 1.37 -17.99
CA ALA A 47 39.95 0.72 -18.39
C ALA A 47 41.04 0.86 -17.32
N THR A 48 41.32 2.09 -16.86
CA THR A 48 42.39 2.35 -15.88
C THR A 48 42.05 1.86 -14.46
N THR A 49 40.77 1.68 -14.14
CA THR A 49 40.34 1.20 -12.81
C THR A 49 40.40 -0.33 -12.71
N ASN A 50 40.18 -1.05 -13.81
CA ASN A 50 39.98 -2.51 -13.81
C ASN A 50 41.13 -3.32 -14.43
N TRP A 51 42.12 -2.63 -15.03
CA TRP A 51 43.33 -3.24 -15.56
C TRP A 51 44.56 -2.47 -15.09
N SER A 52 45.55 -3.20 -14.56
CA SER A 52 46.84 -2.65 -14.14
C SER A 52 47.93 -3.19 -15.06
N ASN A 53 48.55 -2.31 -15.84
CA ASN A 53 49.59 -2.64 -16.82
C ASN A 53 49.23 -3.80 -17.77
N PRO A 54 48.05 -3.76 -18.45
CA PRO A 54 47.67 -4.81 -19.37
C PRO A 54 48.65 -4.89 -20.54
N LYS A 55 48.99 -6.10 -20.97
CA LYS A 55 49.85 -6.31 -22.14
C LYS A 55 49.21 -5.77 -23.43
N ASP A 56 47.90 -5.88 -23.51
CA ASP A 56 47.08 -5.65 -24.70
C ASP A 56 45.99 -4.62 -24.37
N VAL A 57 45.68 -3.73 -25.30
CA VAL A 57 44.54 -2.79 -25.25
C VAL A 57 43.78 -2.85 -26.56
N ILE A 58 42.46 -2.74 -26.50
CA ILE A 58 41.60 -2.70 -27.69
C ILE A 58 41.09 -1.27 -27.88
N LEU A 59 41.37 -0.68 -29.05
CA LEU A 59 40.92 0.64 -29.45
C LEU A 59 39.82 0.51 -30.50
N VAL A 60 38.65 1.10 -30.21
CA VAL A 60 37.48 1.14 -31.10
C VAL A 60 36.95 2.57 -31.24
N CYS A 61 36.14 2.78 -32.27
CA CYS A 61 35.45 4.06 -32.47
C CYS A 61 34.25 4.19 -31.51
N GLY A 62 34.11 5.34 -30.85
CA GLY A 62 32.97 5.65 -29.99
C GLY A 62 31.79 6.32 -30.73
N GLU A 63 31.90 6.51 -32.04
CA GLU A 63 30.89 7.15 -32.91
C GLU A 63 30.06 6.12 -33.71
N GLY A 64 30.37 4.83 -33.62
CA GLY A 64 29.56 3.76 -34.19
C GLY A 64 29.75 2.41 -33.47
N TYR A 65 28.67 1.67 -33.25
CA TYR A 65 28.69 0.44 -32.44
C TYR A 65 29.18 -0.80 -33.20
N ALA A 66 29.01 -0.84 -34.52
CA ALA A 66 29.01 -2.08 -35.29
C ALA A 66 30.37 -2.82 -35.24
N ASP A 67 31.47 -2.06 -35.37
CA ASP A 67 32.82 -2.61 -35.20
C ASP A 67 33.14 -2.86 -33.72
N ALA A 68 32.61 -2.01 -32.83
CA ALA A 68 32.92 -1.96 -31.42
C ALA A 68 32.37 -3.17 -30.64
N VAL A 69 31.14 -3.63 -30.95
CA VAL A 69 30.52 -4.81 -30.29
C VAL A 69 31.28 -6.12 -30.54
N SER A 70 32.12 -6.18 -31.58
CA SER A 70 32.96 -7.36 -31.85
C SER A 70 34.12 -7.50 -30.85
N ALA A 71 34.44 -6.45 -30.09
CA ALA A 71 35.61 -6.38 -29.23
C ALA A 71 35.48 -7.17 -27.92
N SER A 72 34.28 -7.41 -27.41
CA SER A 72 34.08 -7.89 -26.03
C SER A 72 34.65 -9.29 -25.78
N VAL A 73 34.48 -10.22 -26.72
CA VAL A 73 35.06 -11.58 -26.61
C VAL A 73 36.59 -11.51 -26.73
N LEU A 74 37.12 -10.64 -27.60
CA LEU A 74 38.56 -10.41 -27.73
C LEU A 74 39.16 -9.79 -26.46
N SER A 75 38.44 -8.85 -25.84
CA SER A 75 38.80 -8.23 -24.57
C SER A 75 38.98 -9.28 -23.48
N LYS A 76 38.04 -10.23 -23.37
CA LYS A 76 38.18 -11.37 -22.45
C LYS A 76 39.37 -12.25 -22.78
N GLN A 77 39.54 -12.63 -24.05
CA GLN A 77 40.61 -13.54 -24.47
C GLN A 77 42.02 -12.97 -24.24
N LEU A 78 42.16 -11.65 -24.36
CA LEU A 78 43.42 -10.94 -24.15
C LEU A 78 43.60 -10.43 -22.71
N ASP A 79 42.56 -10.51 -21.86
CA ASP A 79 42.45 -9.74 -20.62
C ASP A 79 42.83 -8.25 -20.82
N ALA A 80 42.21 -7.63 -21.83
CA ALA A 80 42.50 -6.29 -22.31
C ALA A 80 41.29 -5.36 -22.15
N PRO A 81 41.45 -4.10 -21.72
CA PRO A 81 40.35 -3.14 -21.71
C PRO A 81 39.98 -2.67 -23.12
N ILE A 82 38.72 -2.22 -23.27
CA ILE A 82 38.23 -1.49 -24.45
C ILE A 82 38.33 0.01 -24.17
N ILE A 83 38.99 0.75 -25.06
CA ILE A 83 39.09 2.21 -25.06
C ILE A 83 38.37 2.76 -26.27
N LEU A 84 37.64 3.86 -26.09
CA LEU A 84 36.92 4.54 -27.16
C LEU A 84 37.68 5.78 -27.63
N THR A 85 37.66 6.03 -28.94
CA THR A 85 38.13 7.30 -29.52
C THR A 85 37.21 7.79 -30.65
N ASN A 86 37.36 9.04 -31.05
CA ASN A 86 36.69 9.60 -32.24
C ASN A 86 37.27 9.01 -33.52
N SER A 87 36.51 9.07 -34.63
CA SER A 87 36.93 8.48 -35.90
C SER A 87 38.16 9.17 -36.53
N GLY A 88 38.19 10.50 -36.47
CA GLY A 88 39.23 11.33 -37.06
C GLY A 88 40.47 11.51 -36.20
N GLU A 89 40.32 11.47 -34.87
CA GLU A 89 41.35 11.85 -33.91
C GLU A 89 41.43 10.88 -32.73
N LEU A 90 42.66 10.62 -32.25
CA LEU A 90 42.90 9.95 -30.98
C LEU A 90 42.66 10.96 -29.86
N ASN A 91 41.49 10.91 -29.22
CA ASN A 91 41.13 11.94 -28.24
C ASN A 91 41.98 11.84 -26.96
N GLU A 92 41.96 12.91 -26.16
CA GLU A 92 42.81 13.02 -24.96
C GLU A 92 42.50 11.94 -23.91
N ASN A 93 41.24 11.51 -23.78
CA ASN A 93 40.87 10.41 -22.87
C ASN A 93 41.55 9.09 -23.30
N ALA A 94 41.53 8.78 -24.60
CA ALA A 94 42.20 7.60 -25.14
C ALA A 94 43.73 7.67 -25.03
N LYS A 95 44.33 8.84 -25.33
CA LYS A 95 45.78 9.07 -25.14
C LYS A 95 46.19 8.88 -23.68
N SER A 96 45.45 9.51 -22.76
CA SER A 96 45.71 9.44 -21.33
C SER A 96 45.60 8.01 -20.80
N ALA A 97 44.57 7.28 -21.20
CA ALA A 97 44.39 5.87 -20.83
C ALA A 97 45.52 4.98 -21.40
N LEU A 98 45.91 5.16 -22.66
CA LEU A 98 47.04 4.41 -23.25
C LEU A 98 48.35 4.69 -22.50
N ASN A 99 48.63 5.95 -22.17
CA ASN A 99 49.82 6.31 -21.40
C ASN A 99 49.80 5.68 -19.99
N THR A 100 48.64 5.72 -19.32
CA THR A 100 48.47 5.17 -17.97
C THR A 100 48.59 3.65 -17.95
N LEU A 101 48.02 2.96 -18.93
CA LEU A 101 48.04 1.50 -19.04
C LEU A 101 49.35 0.97 -19.61
N SER A 102 50.07 1.79 -20.39
CA SER A 102 51.35 1.47 -21.04
C SER A 102 51.36 0.07 -21.71
N PRO A 103 50.39 -0.24 -22.61
CA PRO A 103 50.31 -1.56 -23.21
C PRO A 103 51.46 -1.82 -24.18
N LYS A 104 51.72 -3.10 -24.47
CA LYS A 104 52.64 -3.49 -25.54
C LYS A 104 51.95 -3.50 -26.90
N ASN A 105 50.73 -4.03 -26.96
CA ASN A 105 49.97 -4.15 -28.19
C ASN A 105 48.68 -3.33 -28.14
N VAL A 106 48.36 -2.66 -29.25
CA VAL A 106 47.10 -1.93 -29.43
C VAL A 106 46.34 -2.56 -30.60
N TYR A 107 45.24 -3.23 -30.29
CA TYR A 107 44.33 -3.83 -31.25
C TYR A 107 43.34 -2.78 -31.74
N VAL A 108 43.48 -2.34 -32.99
CA VAL A 108 42.60 -1.35 -33.61
C VAL A 108 41.52 -2.08 -34.39
N ILE A 109 40.27 -1.98 -33.94
CA ILE A 109 39.12 -2.64 -34.58
C ILE A 109 38.29 -1.62 -35.35
N GLY A 110 38.01 -1.94 -36.62
CA GLY A 110 37.25 -1.10 -37.55
C GLY A 110 38.09 -0.60 -38.71
N GLY A 111 37.43 -0.21 -39.80
CA GLY A 111 38.10 0.30 -41.01
C GLY A 111 38.68 1.71 -40.85
N TYR A 112 39.25 2.26 -41.92
CA TYR A 112 39.79 3.63 -41.93
C TYR A 112 38.74 4.73 -41.73
N ALA A 113 37.47 4.43 -42.01
CA ALA A 113 36.35 5.32 -41.73
C ALA A 113 36.03 5.37 -40.22
N SER A 114 36.20 4.25 -39.51
CA SER A 114 35.96 4.15 -38.07
C SER A 114 37.15 4.63 -37.25
N ILE A 115 38.38 4.32 -37.68
CA ILE A 115 39.63 4.77 -37.05
C ILE A 115 40.61 5.19 -38.15
N SER A 116 40.82 6.50 -38.27
CA SER A 116 41.55 7.10 -39.40
C SER A 116 42.99 6.61 -39.53
N LYS A 117 43.54 6.75 -40.75
CA LYS A 117 44.96 6.47 -41.02
C LYS A 117 45.89 7.31 -40.14
N ASN A 118 45.46 8.52 -39.77
CA ASN A 118 46.25 9.41 -38.91
C ASN A 118 46.42 8.82 -37.51
N ILE A 119 45.35 8.28 -36.91
CA ILE A 119 45.40 7.62 -35.60
C ILE A 119 46.37 6.43 -35.65
N ARG A 120 46.26 5.58 -36.68
CA ARG A 120 47.12 4.39 -36.83
C ARG A 120 48.59 4.76 -37.02
N SER A 121 48.86 5.79 -37.80
CA SER A 121 50.21 6.31 -38.03
C SER A 121 50.81 6.89 -36.75
N TYR A 122 49.99 7.61 -35.96
CA TYR A 122 50.39 8.09 -34.63
C TYR A 122 50.69 6.93 -33.67
N LEU A 123 49.81 5.93 -33.56
CA LEU A 123 50.06 4.77 -32.69
C LEU A 123 51.31 4.01 -33.11
N SER A 124 51.56 3.86 -34.42
CA SER A 124 52.74 3.17 -34.95
C SER A 124 54.04 3.96 -34.80
N SER A 125 53.99 5.28 -34.61
CA SER A 125 55.18 6.11 -34.35
C SER A 125 55.58 6.11 -32.87
N THR A 126 54.74 5.54 -31.99
CA THR A 126 55.08 5.27 -30.59
C THR A 126 55.73 3.89 -30.42
N SER A 127 55.93 3.44 -29.17
CA SER A 127 56.47 2.10 -28.86
C SER A 127 55.45 0.97 -28.95
N TYR A 128 54.19 1.25 -29.32
CA TYR A 128 53.13 0.24 -29.40
C TYR A 128 53.26 -0.64 -30.65
N ASN A 129 52.96 -1.93 -30.51
CA ASN A 129 52.72 -2.82 -31.64
C ASN A 129 51.23 -2.73 -32.05
N VAL A 130 50.95 -2.13 -33.20
CA VAL A 130 49.58 -1.90 -33.68
C VAL A 130 49.09 -3.11 -34.49
N ILE A 131 47.98 -3.71 -34.06
CA ILE A 131 47.34 -4.86 -34.71
C ILE A 131 45.99 -4.43 -35.26
N GLU A 132 45.84 -4.46 -36.58
CA GLU A 132 44.64 -3.97 -37.25
C GLU A 132 43.67 -5.10 -37.57
N LEU A 133 42.42 -4.96 -37.10
CA LEU A 133 41.33 -5.90 -37.37
C LEU A 133 40.19 -5.12 -38.07
N SER A 134 40.13 -5.24 -39.39
CA SER A 134 39.17 -4.46 -40.20
C SER A 134 38.70 -5.23 -41.42
N GLY A 135 37.48 -4.93 -41.87
CA GLY A 135 36.93 -5.37 -43.14
C GLY A 135 36.25 -4.24 -43.90
N LYS A 136 35.64 -4.55 -45.06
CA LYS A 136 34.89 -3.55 -45.85
C LYS A 136 33.56 -3.15 -45.21
N ASN A 137 33.03 -4.00 -44.35
CA ASN A 137 31.79 -3.80 -43.61
C ASN A 137 31.89 -4.43 -42.21
N ARG A 138 30.87 -4.22 -41.37
CA ARG A 138 30.82 -4.72 -39.98
C ARG A 138 30.96 -6.23 -39.87
N TYR A 139 30.45 -6.98 -40.85
CA TYR A 139 30.51 -8.45 -40.89
C TYR A 139 31.94 -8.93 -41.19
N GLU A 140 32.61 -8.32 -42.16
CA GLU A 140 34.02 -8.61 -42.44
C GLU A 140 34.96 -8.18 -41.30
N THR A 141 34.70 -7.04 -40.65
CA THR A 141 35.44 -6.63 -39.44
C THR A 141 35.25 -7.64 -38.32
N ASN A 142 34.00 -8.08 -38.06
CA ASN A 142 33.71 -9.11 -37.08
C ASN A 142 34.42 -10.44 -37.40
N ILE A 143 34.50 -10.84 -38.68
CA ILE A 143 35.28 -12.02 -39.09
C ILE A 143 36.79 -11.83 -38.93
N ALA A 144 37.33 -10.62 -39.11
CA ALA A 144 38.73 -10.34 -38.77
C ALA A 144 39.01 -10.57 -37.28
N VAL A 145 38.08 -10.15 -36.41
CA VAL A 145 38.15 -10.42 -34.97
C VAL A 145 38.01 -11.92 -34.66
N ALA A 146 37.06 -12.62 -35.28
CA ALA A 146 36.88 -14.06 -35.11
C ALA A 146 38.14 -14.85 -35.51
N ASN A 147 38.76 -14.51 -36.64
CA ASN A 147 40.02 -15.12 -37.06
C ASN A 147 41.16 -14.84 -36.07
N GLN A 148 41.19 -13.64 -35.49
CA GLN A 148 42.17 -13.31 -34.46
C GLN A 148 41.93 -14.12 -33.18
N LEU A 149 40.68 -14.33 -32.76
CA LEU A 149 40.34 -15.20 -31.63
C LEU A 149 40.81 -16.64 -31.86
N VAL A 150 40.60 -17.17 -33.07
CA VAL A 150 41.11 -18.51 -33.45
C VAL A 150 42.63 -18.57 -33.39
N LYS A 151 43.34 -17.55 -33.90
CA LYS A 151 44.81 -17.44 -33.78
C LYS A 151 45.29 -17.38 -32.33
N LEU A 152 44.48 -16.82 -31.44
CA LEU A 152 44.73 -16.76 -29.99
C LEU A 152 44.31 -18.05 -29.26
N GLY A 153 43.94 -19.11 -29.99
CA GLY A 153 43.66 -20.44 -29.45
C GLY A 153 42.19 -20.72 -29.12
N MET A 154 41.27 -19.80 -29.44
CA MET A 154 39.83 -20.05 -29.27
C MET A 154 39.34 -21.05 -30.31
N LYS A 155 38.53 -22.02 -29.89
CA LYS A 155 37.92 -22.98 -30.82
C LYS A 155 36.73 -22.34 -31.51
N ALA A 156 36.58 -22.61 -32.80
CA ALA A 156 35.43 -22.17 -33.60
C ALA A 156 34.33 -23.24 -33.71
N ASP A 157 34.34 -24.27 -32.86
CA ASP A 157 33.42 -25.40 -32.91
C ASP A 157 31.98 -24.99 -32.56
N ASN A 158 31.82 -24.02 -31.65
CA ASN A 158 30.53 -23.42 -31.28
C ASN A 158 30.64 -21.89 -31.42
N VAL A 159 29.66 -21.30 -32.09
CA VAL A 159 29.60 -19.85 -32.30
C VAL A 159 28.19 -19.33 -32.05
N MET A 160 28.12 -18.14 -31.47
CA MET A 160 26.87 -17.42 -31.29
C MET A 160 26.74 -16.38 -32.40
N LEU A 161 25.55 -16.24 -32.97
CA LEU A 161 25.27 -15.26 -34.02
C LEU A 161 24.09 -14.38 -33.64
N VAL A 162 24.29 -13.07 -33.73
CA VAL A 162 23.27 -12.04 -33.53
C VAL A 162 23.12 -11.21 -34.80
N SER A 163 22.01 -10.47 -34.92
CA SER A 163 21.92 -9.46 -35.97
C SER A 163 22.94 -8.35 -35.74
N GLY A 164 23.65 -7.97 -36.80
CA GLY A 164 24.53 -6.83 -36.82
C GLY A 164 23.82 -5.51 -37.11
N GLU A 165 22.50 -5.52 -37.35
CA GLU A 165 21.68 -4.33 -37.66
C GLU A 165 21.24 -3.56 -36.39
N GLY A 166 21.53 -4.09 -35.20
CA GLY A 166 21.29 -3.43 -33.90
C GLY A 166 22.34 -3.85 -32.87
N PHE A 167 22.61 -2.99 -31.89
CA PHE A 167 23.66 -3.27 -30.89
C PHE A 167 23.18 -4.10 -29.70
N SER A 168 21.89 -4.07 -29.37
CA SER A 168 21.37 -4.63 -28.12
C SER A 168 21.54 -6.13 -27.99
N ASP A 169 21.30 -6.87 -29.06
CA ASP A 169 21.39 -8.32 -29.08
C ASP A 169 22.85 -8.73 -28.92
N ALA A 170 23.76 -8.03 -29.61
CA ALA A 170 25.19 -8.20 -29.46
C ALA A 170 25.67 -7.91 -28.03
N LEU A 171 25.25 -6.80 -27.43
CA LEU A 171 25.63 -6.45 -26.05
C LEU A 171 25.05 -7.43 -25.02
N SER A 172 23.87 -7.98 -25.27
CA SER A 172 23.24 -8.98 -24.40
C SER A 172 23.98 -10.31 -24.42
N VAL A 173 24.50 -10.70 -25.59
CA VAL A 173 25.14 -12.01 -25.80
C VAL A 173 26.65 -11.97 -25.58
N ALA A 174 27.31 -10.83 -25.80
CA ALA A 174 28.76 -10.74 -25.76
C ALA A 174 29.40 -11.21 -24.43
N PRO A 175 28.87 -10.86 -23.23
CA PRO A 175 29.38 -11.39 -21.97
C PRO A 175 29.22 -12.91 -21.84
N ILE A 176 28.15 -13.47 -22.42
CA ILE A 176 27.87 -14.91 -22.39
C ILE A 176 28.80 -15.65 -23.34
N ALA A 177 28.99 -15.16 -24.56
CA ALA A 177 29.96 -15.71 -25.50
C ALA A 177 31.37 -15.69 -24.87
N ALA A 178 31.75 -14.59 -24.22
CA ALA A 178 32.99 -14.48 -23.47
C ALA A 178 33.08 -15.46 -22.28
N ALA A 179 31.99 -15.66 -21.54
CA ALA A 179 31.94 -16.59 -20.40
C ALA A 179 32.06 -18.06 -20.83
N LYS A 180 31.46 -18.42 -21.96
CA LYS A 180 31.51 -19.79 -22.53
C LYS A 180 32.77 -20.05 -23.36
N GLY A 181 33.55 -19.01 -23.65
CA GLY A 181 34.71 -19.11 -24.54
C GLY A 181 34.32 -19.37 -25.99
N GLU A 182 33.18 -18.84 -26.42
CA GLU A 182 32.63 -18.96 -27.78
C GLU A 182 32.83 -17.67 -28.58
N ILE A 183 32.91 -17.80 -29.90
CA ILE A 183 33.04 -16.66 -30.82
C ILE A 183 31.66 -16.04 -31.07
N LEU A 184 31.54 -14.72 -30.90
CA LEU A 184 30.36 -13.95 -31.28
C LEU A 184 30.49 -13.44 -32.71
N LEU A 185 29.56 -13.86 -33.56
CA LEU A 185 29.43 -13.45 -34.95
C LEU A 185 28.27 -12.47 -35.15
N LEU A 186 28.45 -11.52 -36.07
CA LEU A 186 27.38 -10.64 -36.53
C LEU A 186 26.80 -11.13 -37.85
N GLY A 187 25.50 -10.97 -38.07
CA GLY A 187 24.87 -11.32 -39.34
C GLY A 187 23.74 -10.39 -39.79
N THR A 188 23.29 -10.56 -41.02
CA THR A 188 22.20 -9.79 -41.63
C THR A 188 21.38 -10.67 -42.58
N ASN A 189 20.21 -10.17 -42.97
CA ASN A 189 19.33 -10.81 -43.94
C ASN A 189 19.83 -10.69 -45.40
N ASN A 190 20.91 -9.92 -45.64
CA ASN A 190 21.59 -9.84 -46.94
C ASN A 190 22.61 -10.98 -47.12
N SER A 191 22.31 -11.94 -48.01
CA SER A 191 23.21 -13.07 -48.30
C SER A 191 24.56 -12.67 -48.89
N ASP A 192 24.65 -11.53 -49.61
CA ASP A 192 25.92 -11.10 -50.20
C ASP A 192 26.90 -10.55 -49.17
N GLU A 193 26.39 -9.82 -48.16
CA GLU A 193 27.19 -9.31 -47.04
C GLU A 193 27.59 -10.43 -46.06
N MET A 194 26.82 -11.51 -46.02
CA MET A 194 27.07 -12.69 -45.18
C MET A 194 28.13 -13.66 -45.72
N LYS A 195 28.70 -13.42 -46.91
CA LYS A 195 29.66 -14.35 -47.54
C LYS A 195 30.85 -14.70 -46.65
N SER A 196 31.44 -13.71 -45.98
CA SER A 196 32.57 -13.92 -45.06
C SER A 196 32.17 -14.77 -43.84
N VAL A 197 30.97 -14.56 -43.31
CA VAL A 197 30.41 -15.30 -42.18
C VAL A 197 30.11 -16.75 -42.57
N PHE A 198 29.46 -16.97 -43.72
CA PHE A 198 29.24 -18.32 -44.25
C PHE A 198 30.55 -19.08 -44.48
N ASN A 199 31.57 -18.40 -45.02
CA ASN A 199 32.88 -19.02 -45.23
C ASN A 199 33.55 -19.40 -43.91
N PHE A 200 33.49 -18.55 -42.90
CA PHE A 200 34.04 -18.83 -41.57
C PHE A 200 33.34 -20.03 -40.91
N VAL A 201 32.01 -20.03 -40.88
CA VAL A 201 31.19 -21.12 -40.30
C VAL A 201 31.44 -22.44 -41.03
N ASN A 202 31.47 -22.44 -42.37
CA ASN A 202 31.67 -23.66 -43.14
C ASN A 202 33.10 -24.19 -43.03
N SER A 203 34.13 -23.33 -43.08
CA SER A 203 35.53 -23.76 -42.97
C SER A 203 35.88 -24.28 -41.58
N SER A 204 35.23 -23.75 -40.55
CA SER A 204 35.42 -24.17 -39.16
C SER A 204 34.47 -25.30 -38.73
N ASN A 205 33.52 -25.70 -39.59
CA ASN A 205 32.44 -26.63 -39.28
C ASN A 205 31.69 -26.26 -37.98
N SER A 206 31.42 -24.96 -37.79
CA SER A 206 30.88 -24.41 -36.55
C SER A 206 29.41 -24.80 -36.35
N LYS A 207 29.04 -25.10 -35.09
CA LYS A 207 27.65 -25.16 -34.65
C LYS A 207 27.19 -23.74 -34.30
N VAL A 208 26.21 -23.24 -35.05
CA VAL A 208 25.72 -21.85 -34.88
C VAL A 208 24.47 -21.84 -34.01
N THR A 209 24.52 -21.08 -32.91
CA THR A 209 23.32 -20.67 -32.16
C THR A 209 22.96 -19.25 -32.56
N VAL A 210 21.75 -19.06 -33.08
CA VAL A 210 21.25 -17.73 -33.45
C VAL A 210 20.49 -17.13 -32.27
N ILE A 211 20.78 -15.87 -31.92
CA ILE A 211 20.06 -15.12 -30.90
C ILE A 211 19.35 -13.96 -31.57
N GLY A 212 18.04 -13.85 -31.34
CA GLY A 212 17.17 -12.85 -31.96
C GLY A 212 16.01 -13.48 -32.73
N THR A 213 15.01 -12.66 -33.00
CA THR A 213 13.78 -13.09 -33.69
C THR A 213 14.04 -13.47 -35.15
N SER A 214 13.06 -14.12 -35.79
CA SER A 214 13.09 -14.39 -37.23
C SER A 214 13.08 -13.12 -38.10
N ASN A 215 12.72 -11.96 -37.55
CA ASN A 215 12.85 -10.67 -38.23
C ASN A 215 14.32 -10.23 -38.29
N SER A 216 15.05 -10.39 -37.19
CA SER A 216 16.47 -10.00 -37.09
C SER A 216 17.36 -10.89 -37.96
N ILE A 217 17.14 -12.20 -37.94
CA ILE A 217 17.80 -13.19 -38.81
C ILE A 217 16.72 -14.13 -39.33
N ASN A 218 16.41 -14.06 -40.63
CA ASN A 218 15.35 -14.82 -41.25
C ASN A 218 15.70 -16.29 -41.49
N GLU A 219 14.70 -17.09 -41.83
CA GLU A 219 14.85 -18.53 -42.01
C GLU A 219 15.78 -18.91 -43.18
N ASN A 220 15.90 -18.06 -44.20
CA ASN A 220 16.83 -18.27 -45.30
C ASN A 220 18.29 -18.18 -44.83
N ILE A 221 18.64 -17.15 -44.05
CA ILE A 221 19.99 -17.01 -43.48
C ILE A 221 20.23 -18.09 -42.41
N TYR A 222 19.26 -18.34 -41.54
CA TYR A 222 19.32 -19.40 -40.52
C TYR A 222 19.67 -20.76 -41.14
N SER A 223 18.98 -21.12 -42.24
CA SER A 223 19.22 -22.36 -42.98
C SER A 223 20.60 -22.40 -43.64
N LYS A 224 21.06 -21.30 -44.25
CA LYS A 224 22.39 -21.21 -44.87
C LYS A 224 23.54 -21.30 -43.87
N LEU A 225 23.33 -20.83 -42.64
CA LEU A 225 24.26 -20.99 -41.51
C LEU A 225 24.30 -22.42 -40.98
N LYS A 226 23.34 -23.28 -41.35
CA LYS A 226 23.11 -24.59 -40.72
C LYS A 226 22.98 -24.46 -39.20
N ALA A 227 22.28 -23.42 -38.75
CA ALA A 227 22.11 -23.13 -37.34
C ALA A 227 21.36 -24.25 -36.62
N VAL A 228 21.83 -24.61 -35.42
CA VAL A 228 21.34 -25.74 -34.65
C VAL A 228 20.30 -25.34 -33.60
N ASN A 229 20.28 -24.07 -33.21
CA ASN A 229 19.33 -23.53 -32.24
C ASN A 229 19.06 -22.04 -32.49
N ARG A 230 17.85 -21.59 -32.15
CA ARG A 230 17.48 -20.17 -32.05
C ARG A 230 17.00 -19.85 -30.65
N ILE A 231 17.62 -18.84 -30.03
CA ILE A 231 17.13 -18.22 -28.80
C ILE A 231 16.34 -16.98 -29.20
N ASN A 232 15.03 -17.02 -29.01
CA ASN A 232 14.15 -15.93 -29.43
C ASN A 232 14.33 -14.70 -28.54
N GLY A 233 14.58 -13.56 -29.19
CA GLY A 233 14.56 -12.25 -28.55
C GLY A 233 13.16 -11.85 -28.08
N GLY A 234 13.08 -10.79 -27.28
CA GLY A 234 11.83 -10.20 -26.81
C GLY A 234 11.30 -9.10 -27.74
N ASN A 235 10.22 -8.45 -27.30
CA ASN A 235 9.58 -7.35 -28.05
C ASN A 235 10.46 -6.10 -28.16
N ASN A 236 11.44 -5.96 -27.28
CA ASN A 236 12.39 -4.85 -27.28
C ASN A 236 13.80 -5.33 -26.83
N ARG A 237 14.77 -4.43 -26.86
CA ARG A 237 16.17 -4.70 -26.50
C ARG A 237 16.38 -5.16 -25.06
N PHE A 238 15.58 -4.64 -24.12
CA PHE A 238 15.69 -4.96 -22.70
C PHE A 238 15.10 -6.33 -22.39
N GLN A 239 13.94 -6.66 -22.97
CA GLN A 239 13.36 -7.99 -22.87
C GLN A 239 14.27 -9.04 -23.52
N THR A 240 14.92 -8.71 -24.65
CA THR A 240 15.92 -9.59 -25.26
C THR A 240 17.09 -9.84 -24.31
N ASN A 241 17.62 -8.79 -23.66
CA ASN A 241 18.66 -8.92 -22.64
C ASN A 241 18.22 -9.87 -21.51
N LEU A 242 17.03 -9.69 -20.94
CA LEU A 242 16.53 -10.55 -19.87
C LEU A 242 16.27 -11.99 -20.30
N ASN A 243 15.75 -12.22 -21.50
CA ASN A 243 15.53 -13.57 -22.04
C ASN A 243 16.85 -14.32 -22.20
N VAL A 244 17.85 -13.63 -22.77
CA VAL A 244 19.20 -14.18 -22.97
C VAL A 244 19.87 -14.48 -21.62
N LEU A 245 19.81 -13.56 -20.66
CA LEU A 245 20.37 -13.79 -19.32
C LEU A 245 19.68 -14.96 -18.58
N LYS A 246 18.36 -15.14 -18.76
CA LYS A 246 17.61 -16.28 -18.18
C LYS A 246 18.02 -17.61 -18.81
N GLU A 247 18.16 -17.66 -20.13
CA GLU A 247 18.57 -18.87 -20.86
C GLU A 247 19.97 -19.34 -20.43
N PHE A 248 20.92 -18.40 -20.29
CA PHE A 248 22.32 -18.70 -20.00
C PHE A 248 22.71 -18.48 -18.53
N GLN A 249 21.73 -18.43 -17.61
CA GLN A 249 21.97 -18.10 -16.21
C GLN A 249 22.99 -19.03 -15.51
N SER A 250 23.10 -20.29 -15.95
CA SER A 250 24.04 -21.28 -15.41
C SER A 250 25.48 -21.06 -15.87
N ASP A 251 25.68 -20.32 -16.95
CA ASP A 251 27.00 -19.98 -17.48
C ASP A 251 27.57 -18.69 -16.86
N LEU A 252 26.76 -17.97 -16.08
CA LEU A 252 27.10 -16.68 -15.49
C LEU A 252 27.24 -16.74 -13.96
N LYS A 253 28.15 -15.94 -13.43
CA LYS A 253 28.36 -15.73 -12.01
C LYS A 253 27.54 -14.54 -11.51
N ASN A 254 27.13 -14.62 -10.25
CA ASN A 254 26.36 -13.59 -9.54
C ASN A 254 27.16 -12.91 -8.41
N ASP A 255 28.48 -13.11 -8.37
CA ASP A 255 29.39 -12.40 -7.46
C ASP A 255 29.54 -10.92 -7.86
N LYS A 256 29.36 -10.62 -9.16
CA LYS A 256 29.20 -9.28 -9.69
C LYS A 256 27.93 -9.19 -10.53
N VAL A 257 27.40 -7.97 -10.67
CA VAL A 257 26.37 -7.64 -11.67
C VAL A 257 26.74 -6.29 -12.28
N PHE A 258 26.81 -6.22 -13.60
CA PHE A 258 27.09 -4.98 -14.33
C PHE A 258 25.79 -4.42 -14.90
N ILE A 259 25.62 -3.11 -14.78
CA ILE A 259 24.39 -2.40 -15.18
C ILE A 259 24.79 -1.24 -16.08
N ALA A 260 24.15 -1.12 -17.24
CA ALA A 260 24.39 -0.03 -18.18
C ALA A 260 23.10 0.40 -18.89
N ASN A 261 23.01 1.69 -19.23
CA ASN A 261 21.87 2.20 -19.99
C ASN A 261 21.98 1.76 -21.46
N ALA A 262 20.84 1.50 -22.09
CA ALA A 262 20.74 1.20 -23.53
C ALA A 262 19.52 1.87 -24.22
N SER A 263 19.00 2.95 -23.65
CA SER A 263 17.76 3.65 -24.08
C SER A 263 17.82 4.23 -25.48
N SER A 264 18.85 5.04 -25.75
CA SER A 264 18.93 5.81 -26.99
C SER A 264 19.51 4.98 -28.14
N GLU A 265 19.31 5.44 -29.37
CA GLU A 265 19.95 4.84 -30.56
C GLU A 265 21.48 4.90 -30.50
N ASP A 266 22.03 5.88 -29.79
CA ASP A 266 23.46 6.04 -29.52
C ASP A 266 23.89 5.55 -28.12
N GLY A 267 22.98 4.93 -27.36
CA GLY A 267 23.13 4.53 -25.96
C GLY A 267 23.92 3.24 -25.74
N TYR A 268 24.84 2.88 -26.66
CA TYR A 268 25.54 1.60 -26.61
C TYR A 268 26.91 1.67 -25.91
N ALA A 269 27.50 2.86 -25.79
CA ALA A 269 28.92 3.00 -25.47
C ALA A 269 29.26 2.53 -24.04
N ASP A 270 28.47 2.93 -23.05
CA ASP A 270 28.66 2.50 -21.66
C ASP A 270 28.38 1.00 -21.50
N ALA A 271 27.33 0.49 -22.16
CA ALA A 271 27.00 -0.93 -22.17
C ALA A 271 28.06 -1.79 -22.90
N LEU A 272 28.72 -1.25 -23.94
CA LEU A 272 29.85 -1.90 -24.58
C LEU A 272 31.04 -2.02 -23.63
N VAL A 273 31.41 -0.94 -22.96
CA VAL A 273 32.48 -0.95 -21.98
C VAL A 273 32.13 -1.90 -20.82
N ALA A 274 30.89 -1.86 -20.34
CA ALA A 274 30.39 -2.79 -19.32
C ALA A 274 30.44 -4.26 -19.78
N SER A 275 30.22 -4.53 -21.07
CA SER A 275 30.29 -5.90 -21.61
C SER A 275 31.69 -6.50 -21.52
N SER A 276 32.75 -5.68 -21.60
CA SER A 276 34.13 -6.13 -21.40
C SER A 276 34.38 -6.58 -19.94
N LEU A 277 33.85 -5.82 -18.97
CA LEU A 277 33.92 -6.18 -17.55
C LEU A 277 33.08 -7.42 -17.26
N ALA A 278 31.83 -7.45 -17.73
CA ALA A 278 30.94 -8.60 -17.57
C ALA A 278 31.56 -9.87 -18.16
N GLY A 279 32.17 -9.80 -19.34
CA GLY A 279 32.94 -10.90 -19.92
C GLY A 279 34.18 -11.28 -19.08
N LYS A 280 34.97 -10.30 -18.62
CA LYS A 280 36.13 -10.53 -17.72
C LYS A 280 35.76 -11.33 -16.48
N TYR A 281 34.63 -11.02 -15.85
CA TYR A 281 34.17 -11.69 -14.64
C TYR A 281 33.21 -12.86 -14.90
N SER A 282 32.87 -13.16 -16.15
CA SER A 282 31.83 -14.14 -16.51
C SER A 282 30.51 -13.85 -15.80
N SER A 283 30.09 -12.59 -15.81
CA SER A 283 29.03 -12.01 -14.98
C SER A 283 27.87 -11.48 -15.83
N ASN A 284 26.72 -11.24 -15.21
CA ASN A 284 25.56 -10.61 -15.83
C ASN A 284 25.89 -9.17 -16.28
N LEU A 285 25.46 -8.80 -17.50
CA LEU A 285 25.29 -7.42 -17.96
C LEU A 285 23.80 -7.16 -18.16
N VAL A 286 23.21 -6.39 -17.25
CA VAL A 286 21.80 -6.01 -17.30
C VAL A 286 21.67 -4.65 -17.97
N LEU A 287 20.85 -4.58 -19.02
CA LEU A 287 20.55 -3.33 -19.71
C LEU A 287 19.33 -2.66 -19.08
N VAL A 288 19.44 -1.36 -18.78
CA VAL A 288 18.34 -0.54 -18.26
C VAL A 288 17.95 0.55 -19.25
N ASP A 289 16.69 0.97 -19.18
CA ASP A 289 16.16 2.07 -19.97
C ASP A 289 16.10 3.36 -19.11
N GLY A 290 15.26 4.33 -19.47
CA GLY A 290 14.96 5.50 -18.67
C GLY A 290 14.37 5.11 -17.31
N GLU A 291 14.54 5.98 -16.32
CA GLU A 291 14.16 5.72 -14.92
C GLU A 291 12.72 5.22 -14.76
N ASN A 292 11.79 5.81 -15.50
CA ASN A 292 10.35 5.53 -15.41
C ASN A 292 9.86 4.47 -16.40
N ASP A 293 10.76 3.85 -17.16
CA ASP A 293 10.37 2.83 -18.13
C ASP A 293 10.15 1.46 -17.44
N SER A 294 9.14 0.74 -17.93
CA SER A 294 8.86 -0.65 -17.53
C SER A 294 10.08 -1.58 -17.65
N ALA A 295 10.89 -1.40 -18.69
CA ALA A 295 12.11 -2.18 -18.91
C ALA A 295 13.14 -1.99 -17.78
N THR A 296 13.23 -0.79 -17.22
CA THR A 296 14.05 -0.52 -16.04
C THR A 296 13.47 -1.20 -14.79
N GLY A 297 12.15 -1.28 -14.67
CA GLY A 297 11.47 -2.11 -13.66
C GLY A 297 11.87 -3.57 -13.74
N ASP A 298 11.66 -4.19 -14.90
CA ASP A 298 11.97 -5.62 -15.14
C ASP A 298 13.45 -5.93 -14.91
N ALA A 299 14.35 -5.01 -15.30
CA ALA A 299 15.77 -5.11 -15.07
C ALA A 299 16.11 -5.08 -13.57
N VAL A 300 15.51 -4.16 -12.80
CA VAL A 300 15.68 -4.09 -11.34
C VAL A 300 15.20 -5.37 -10.67
N ASP A 301 14.06 -5.92 -11.09
CA ASP A 301 13.53 -7.17 -10.54
C ASP A 301 14.42 -8.36 -10.87
N PHE A 302 14.94 -8.42 -12.10
CA PHE A 302 15.92 -9.42 -12.48
C PHE A 302 17.18 -9.31 -11.61
N ILE A 303 17.74 -8.10 -11.42
CA ILE A 303 18.91 -7.86 -10.57
C ILE A 303 18.63 -8.34 -9.15
N LYS A 304 17.49 -7.94 -8.56
CA LYS A 304 17.07 -8.36 -7.21
C LYS A 304 16.98 -9.88 -7.07
N SER A 305 16.55 -10.59 -8.11
CA SER A 305 16.50 -12.04 -8.13
C SER A 305 17.87 -12.74 -8.26
N ARG A 306 18.95 -11.98 -8.46
CA ARG A 306 20.32 -12.49 -8.68
C ARG A 306 21.32 -12.04 -7.61
N ILE A 307 21.07 -10.91 -6.96
CA ILE A 307 21.99 -10.34 -5.96
C ILE A 307 21.79 -10.95 -4.57
N SER A 308 22.87 -10.94 -3.78
CA SER A 308 22.89 -11.21 -2.34
C SER A 308 23.72 -10.13 -1.64
N ASP A 309 23.81 -10.15 -0.31
CA ASP A 309 24.66 -9.22 0.45
C ASP A 309 26.15 -9.26 0.05
N LYS A 310 26.58 -10.31 -0.65
CA LYS A 310 27.95 -10.50 -1.15
C LYS A 310 28.14 -10.11 -2.61
N THR A 311 27.06 -9.77 -3.31
CA THR A 311 27.12 -9.41 -4.73
C THR A 311 27.57 -7.95 -4.87
N ASP A 312 28.60 -7.74 -5.69
CA ASP A 312 29.12 -6.42 -6.00
C ASP A 312 28.41 -5.84 -7.24
N ILE A 313 27.62 -4.78 -7.02
CA ILE A 313 26.77 -4.18 -8.03
C ILE A 313 27.52 -3.02 -8.68
N ASN A 314 27.73 -3.12 -9.99
CA ASN A 314 28.60 -2.23 -10.74
C ASN A 314 27.81 -1.49 -11.82
N VAL A 315 27.52 -0.21 -11.57
CA VAL A 315 26.81 0.68 -12.50
C VAL A 315 27.83 1.39 -13.39
N ILE A 316 27.71 1.19 -14.70
CA ILE A 316 28.56 1.82 -15.72
C ILE A 316 27.74 2.89 -16.43
N GLY A 317 28.11 4.15 -16.20
CA GLY A 317 27.41 5.33 -16.69
C GLY A 317 27.13 6.37 -15.60
N GLY A 318 27.10 7.64 -16.02
CA GLY A 318 26.83 8.79 -15.15
C GLY A 318 25.37 8.85 -14.67
N THR A 319 25.09 9.77 -13.74
CA THR A 319 23.74 9.96 -13.18
C THR A 319 22.71 10.44 -14.21
N GLY A 320 23.17 11.09 -15.30
CA GLY A 320 22.31 11.54 -16.40
C GLY A 320 21.74 10.41 -17.27
N VAL A 321 22.31 9.20 -17.22
CA VAL A 321 21.84 8.02 -17.98
C VAL A 321 21.33 6.89 -17.08
N ILE A 322 21.80 6.81 -15.84
CA ILE A 322 21.24 5.94 -14.79
C ILE A 322 21.15 6.77 -13.51
N SER A 323 19.95 7.24 -13.17
CA SER A 323 19.73 8.12 -12.02
C SER A 323 19.98 7.42 -10.69
N ASP A 324 20.17 8.22 -9.64
CA ASP A 324 20.33 7.68 -8.27
C ASP A 324 19.04 7.05 -7.75
N ASN A 325 17.89 7.38 -8.32
CA ASN A 325 16.62 6.69 -8.03
C ASN A 325 16.64 5.25 -8.55
N VAL A 326 17.15 5.00 -9.76
CA VAL A 326 17.34 3.64 -10.27
C VAL A 326 18.32 2.86 -9.39
N VAL A 327 19.42 3.49 -8.98
CA VAL A 327 20.38 2.89 -8.05
C VAL A 327 19.77 2.61 -6.68
N SER A 328 18.96 3.53 -6.15
CA SER A 328 18.24 3.36 -4.88
C SER A 328 17.23 2.21 -4.96
N ARG A 329 16.52 2.06 -6.09
CA ARG A 329 15.62 0.93 -6.34
C ARG A 329 16.35 -0.41 -6.36
N ILE A 330 17.60 -0.45 -6.83
CA ILE A 330 18.47 -1.63 -6.77
C ILE A 330 18.98 -1.86 -5.33
N ASN A 331 19.34 -0.78 -4.63
CA ASN A 331 19.89 -0.77 -3.27
C ASN A 331 18.86 -0.85 -2.14
N SER A 332 17.56 -0.85 -2.43
CA SER A 332 16.52 -1.03 -1.42
C SER A 332 16.47 -2.47 -0.89
N THR A 333 17.63 -3.01 -0.51
CA THR A 333 17.81 -4.17 0.37
C THR A 333 17.54 -3.74 1.81
N LYS A 334 16.28 -3.40 2.07
CA LYS A 334 15.62 -3.63 3.36
C LYS A 334 14.23 -4.24 3.22
N GLU A 335 13.74 -4.43 2.00
CA GLU A 335 12.58 -5.26 1.73
C GLU A 335 12.89 -6.05 0.47
N VAL A 336 13.67 -7.11 0.63
CA VAL A 336 13.27 -8.33 -0.06
C VAL A 336 11.94 -8.65 0.62
N PRO A 337 10.78 -8.55 -0.06
CA PRO A 337 9.62 -9.27 0.43
C PRO A 337 10.17 -10.68 0.58
N THR A 338 10.17 -11.20 1.80
CA THR A 338 10.34 -12.64 1.92
C THR A 338 9.32 -13.22 0.95
N LYS A 339 9.61 -14.37 0.34
CA LYS A 339 8.79 -14.99 -0.72
C LYS A 339 7.28 -15.17 -0.36
N ASN A 340 6.86 -14.72 0.82
CA ASN A 340 5.53 -14.79 1.41
C ASN A 340 4.92 -13.44 1.84
N ASP A 341 5.60 -12.28 1.73
CA ASP A 341 4.97 -11.00 2.13
C ASP A 341 3.98 -10.52 1.04
N PRO A 342 2.69 -10.32 1.36
CA PRO A 342 1.67 -9.99 0.37
C PRO A 342 1.88 -8.62 -0.30
N THR A 343 2.05 -8.59 -1.63
CA THR A 343 2.24 -7.37 -2.44
C THR A 343 1.51 -7.44 -3.78
N VAL A 344 1.34 -6.29 -4.44
CA VAL A 344 0.98 -6.25 -5.86
C VAL A 344 2.17 -6.75 -6.69
N GLN A 345 1.94 -7.75 -7.53
CA GLN A 345 2.94 -8.30 -8.45
C GLN A 345 2.94 -7.54 -9.78
N SER A 346 1.78 -7.20 -10.33
CA SER A 346 1.68 -6.46 -11.60
C SER A 346 0.33 -5.78 -11.77
N VAL A 347 0.32 -4.66 -12.48
CA VAL A 347 -0.89 -3.98 -12.97
C VAL A 347 -0.74 -3.79 -14.48
N THR A 348 -1.66 -4.33 -15.26
CA THR A 348 -1.63 -4.26 -16.74
C THR A 348 -3.01 -3.96 -17.30
N SER A 349 -3.12 -3.27 -18.44
CA SER A 349 -4.39 -3.18 -19.17
C SER A 349 -4.69 -4.50 -19.90
N ASN A 350 -5.97 -4.86 -20.02
CA ASN A 350 -6.46 -5.89 -20.93
C ASN A 350 -7.47 -5.25 -21.88
N GLY A 351 -7.02 -4.88 -23.07
CA GLY A 351 -7.80 -4.07 -24.00
C GLY A 351 -8.01 -2.63 -23.52
N LEU A 352 -9.11 -2.00 -23.98
CA LEU A 352 -9.42 -0.59 -23.71
C LEU A 352 -10.29 -0.36 -22.47
N ASN A 353 -10.79 -1.40 -21.83
CA ASN A 353 -11.81 -1.29 -20.79
C ASN A 353 -11.61 -2.26 -19.63
N GLN A 354 -10.39 -2.76 -19.40
CA GLN A 354 -10.09 -3.55 -18.21
C GLN A 354 -8.66 -3.33 -17.71
N VAL A 355 -8.51 -3.31 -16.39
CA VAL A 355 -7.22 -3.40 -15.69
C VAL A 355 -7.15 -4.74 -14.98
N LYS A 356 -6.05 -5.45 -15.17
CA LYS A 356 -5.70 -6.68 -14.47
C LYS A 356 -4.69 -6.36 -13.39
N VAL A 357 -5.05 -6.62 -12.13
CA VAL A 357 -4.18 -6.54 -10.97
C VAL A 357 -3.85 -7.97 -10.53
N THR A 358 -2.56 -8.29 -10.44
CA THR A 358 -2.11 -9.61 -9.94
C THR A 358 -1.30 -9.40 -8.67
N PHE A 359 -1.58 -10.20 -7.64
CA PHE A 359 -0.88 -10.22 -6.36
C PHE A 359 0.06 -11.44 -6.28
N ASN A 360 1.14 -11.34 -5.51
CA ASN A 360 2.08 -12.45 -5.33
C ASN A 360 1.53 -13.57 -4.40
N THR A 361 0.61 -13.23 -3.51
CA THR A 361 -0.11 -14.13 -2.60
C THR A 361 -1.60 -14.14 -2.90
N GLU A 362 -2.32 -15.15 -2.40
CA GLU A 362 -3.79 -15.12 -2.44
C GLU A 362 -4.30 -13.93 -1.63
N VAL A 363 -5.37 -13.30 -2.11
CA VAL A 363 -5.99 -12.13 -1.48
C VAL A 363 -7.39 -12.45 -0.99
N ASP A 364 -7.81 -11.69 0.01
CA ASP A 364 -9.16 -11.72 0.51
C ASP A 364 -10.12 -11.20 -0.57
N ARG A 365 -11.10 -12.03 -0.94
CA ARG A 365 -12.07 -11.72 -2.00
C ARG A 365 -12.81 -10.42 -1.74
N ASP A 366 -13.20 -10.20 -0.50
CA ASP A 366 -14.06 -9.10 -0.14
C ASP A 366 -13.33 -7.76 -0.31
N THR A 367 -12.18 -7.61 0.32
CA THR A 367 -11.37 -6.39 0.16
C THR A 367 -10.84 -6.22 -1.26
N SER A 368 -10.53 -7.29 -1.99
CA SER A 368 -9.99 -7.19 -3.35
C SER A 368 -11.06 -6.88 -4.41
N GLU A 369 -12.32 -7.23 -4.21
CA GLU A 369 -13.44 -6.87 -5.11
C GLU A 369 -14.08 -5.51 -4.78
N LEU A 370 -13.66 -4.85 -3.70
CA LEU A 370 -14.19 -3.55 -3.32
C LEU A 370 -13.57 -2.43 -4.17
N LEU A 371 -14.38 -1.81 -5.05
CA LEU A 371 -13.91 -0.78 -5.98
C LEU A 371 -13.25 0.43 -5.31
N SER A 372 -13.68 0.83 -4.12
CA SER A 372 -13.10 1.97 -3.39
C SER A 372 -11.64 1.75 -2.98
N ASN A 373 -11.14 0.51 -3.05
CA ASN A 373 -9.73 0.20 -2.82
C ASN A 373 -8.84 0.48 -4.04
N TYR A 374 -9.39 1.04 -5.11
CA TYR A 374 -8.68 1.40 -6.33
C TYR A 374 -8.95 2.87 -6.71
N GLU A 375 -7.94 3.55 -7.27
CA GLU A 375 -8.07 4.90 -7.83
C GLU A 375 -7.55 4.98 -9.26
N MET A 376 -8.13 5.89 -10.05
CA MET A 376 -7.60 6.32 -11.34
C MET A 376 -7.53 7.85 -11.41
N ASP A 377 -6.35 8.37 -11.78
CA ASP A 377 -6.02 9.81 -11.80
C ASP A 377 -6.45 10.53 -10.50
N GLY A 378 -6.19 9.88 -9.35
CA GLY A 378 -6.53 10.39 -8.01
C GLY A 378 -8.02 10.40 -7.69
N LYS A 379 -8.86 9.71 -8.46
CA LYS A 379 -10.30 9.54 -8.20
C LYS A 379 -10.61 8.09 -7.88
N GLU A 380 -11.39 7.85 -6.84
CA GLU A 380 -11.85 6.51 -6.50
C GLU A 380 -12.65 5.87 -7.64
N VAL A 381 -12.36 4.60 -7.91
CA VAL A 381 -13.20 3.77 -8.76
C VAL A 381 -14.42 3.36 -7.95
N ASN A 382 -15.63 3.48 -8.52
CA ASN A 382 -16.85 3.13 -7.80
C ASN A 382 -18.01 2.85 -8.77
N SER A 383 -19.05 2.19 -8.29
CA SER A 383 -20.17 1.76 -9.14
C SER A 383 -21.21 2.85 -9.45
N ASN A 384 -21.21 3.98 -8.72
CA ASN A 384 -22.30 4.99 -8.71
C ASN A 384 -21.86 6.43 -9.09
N LEU A 385 -20.60 6.65 -9.48
CA LEU A 385 -20.03 7.97 -9.83
C LEU A 385 -19.34 7.94 -11.22
N SER A 386 -18.46 8.90 -11.47
CA SER A 386 -17.82 9.23 -12.76
C SER A 386 -16.98 8.12 -13.42
N ILE A 387 -16.63 7.04 -12.71
CA ILE A 387 -15.87 5.89 -13.25
C ILE A 387 -16.59 4.58 -12.91
N LYS A 388 -17.64 4.27 -13.67
CA LYS A 388 -18.43 3.04 -13.49
C LYS A 388 -17.63 1.79 -13.89
N ALA A 389 -17.43 0.89 -12.92
CA ALA A 389 -16.65 -0.34 -13.08
C ALA A 389 -17.22 -1.50 -12.24
N SER A 390 -16.68 -2.70 -12.45
CA SER A 390 -16.77 -3.84 -11.53
C SER A 390 -15.38 -4.43 -11.27
N ALA A 391 -15.16 -5.02 -10.09
CA ALA A 391 -13.94 -5.74 -9.75
C ALA A 391 -14.29 -7.18 -9.40
N THR A 392 -13.57 -8.15 -9.97
CA THR A 392 -13.84 -9.58 -9.75
C THR A 392 -12.55 -10.36 -9.52
N LEU A 393 -12.46 -11.03 -8.37
CA LEU A 393 -11.36 -11.94 -8.03
C LEU A 393 -11.51 -13.24 -8.83
N GLN A 394 -10.44 -13.65 -9.49
CA GLN A 394 -10.41 -14.82 -10.35
C GLN A 394 -10.16 -16.12 -9.54
N ASP A 395 -10.39 -17.28 -10.17
CA ASP A 395 -10.28 -18.60 -9.53
C ASP A 395 -8.88 -18.91 -8.96
N ASP A 396 -7.83 -18.21 -9.43
CA ASP A 396 -6.46 -18.31 -8.91
C ASP A 396 -6.27 -17.64 -7.53
N LYS A 397 -7.31 -16.95 -7.04
CA LYS A 397 -7.37 -16.16 -5.81
C LYS A 397 -6.30 -15.06 -5.71
N ARG A 398 -5.64 -14.72 -6.82
CA ARG A 398 -4.52 -13.78 -6.91
C ARG A 398 -4.72 -12.69 -7.95
N THR A 399 -5.63 -12.87 -8.89
CA THR A 399 -5.88 -11.90 -9.96
C THR A 399 -7.22 -11.23 -9.75
N VAL A 400 -7.25 -9.90 -9.73
CA VAL A 400 -8.49 -9.12 -9.79
C VAL A 400 -8.59 -8.46 -11.17
N LEU A 401 -9.73 -8.64 -11.81
CA LEU A 401 -10.09 -7.94 -13.05
C LEU A 401 -11.00 -6.77 -12.72
N ILE A 402 -10.58 -5.56 -13.09
CA ILE A 402 -11.36 -4.34 -12.94
C ILE A 402 -11.86 -3.95 -14.33
N THR A 403 -13.12 -4.24 -14.61
CA THR A 403 -13.76 -4.01 -15.92
C THR A 403 -14.55 -2.71 -15.88
N PHE A 404 -14.30 -1.81 -16.83
CA PHE A 404 -14.94 -0.50 -16.94
C PHE A 404 -16.12 -0.53 -17.91
N ALA A 405 -17.21 0.15 -17.55
CA ALA A 405 -18.38 0.29 -18.41
C ALA A 405 -18.07 1.10 -19.68
N ASN A 406 -17.23 2.13 -19.53
CA ASN A 406 -16.85 3.04 -20.61
C ASN A 406 -15.39 2.75 -21.03
N PRO A 407 -15.15 2.31 -22.26
CA PRO A 407 -13.80 2.15 -22.79
C PRO A 407 -12.98 3.43 -22.81
N TYR A 408 -11.68 3.31 -22.58
CA TYR A 408 -10.70 4.38 -22.73
C TYR A 408 -10.21 4.50 -24.18
N PRO A 409 -9.82 5.70 -24.64
CA PRO A 409 -9.20 5.87 -25.94
C PRO A 409 -7.88 5.09 -26.06
N GLN A 410 -7.53 4.71 -27.30
CA GLN A 410 -6.23 4.10 -27.60
C GLN A 410 -5.06 4.96 -27.11
N LEU A 411 -4.05 4.29 -26.55
CA LEU A 411 -2.83 4.87 -26.00
C LEU A 411 -3.06 5.86 -24.84
N LYS A 412 -4.27 5.93 -24.29
CA LYS A 412 -4.53 6.74 -23.11
C LYS A 412 -3.78 6.15 -21.92
N THR A 413 -2.94 6.96 -21.29
CA THR A 413 -2.22 6.61 -20.06
C THR A 413 -2.89 7.30 -18.87
N LEU A 414 -3.07 6.55 -17.78
CA LEU A 414 -3.68 6.98 -16.52
C LEU A 414 -2.82 6.52 -15.34
N ASP A 415 -2.82 7.28 -14.25
CA ASP A 415 -2.24 6.85 -12.97
C ASP A 415 -3.24 5.93 -12.26
N PHE A 416 -2.90 4.66 -12.11
CA PHE A 416 -3.70 3.67 -11.40
C PHE A 416 -3.08 3.37 -10.04
N LYS A 417 -3.89 3.40 -8.97
CA LYS A 417 -3.45 3.11 -7.61
C LYS A 417 -4.27 1.98 -6.99
N VAL A 418 -3.57 1.00 -6.42
CA VAL A 418 -4.11 0.05 -5.44
C VAL A 418 -3.85 0.63 -4.05
N LYS A 419 -4.93 0.93 -3.31
CA LYS A 419 -4.82 1.45 -1.93
C LYS A 419 -4.31 0.37 -0.98
N ASN A 420 -3.74 0.81 0.14
CA ASN A 420 -3.34 -0.01 1.30
C ASN A 420 -4.53 -0.56 2.11
N ALA A 421 -5.55 -1.09 1.43
CA ALA A 421 -6.81 -1.51 2.02
C ALA A 421 -7.23 -2.95 1.62
N ILE A 422 -6.44 -3.59 0.75
CA ILE A 422 -6.62 -4.99 0.32
C ILE A 422 -5.87 -5.91 1.27
N LEU A 423 -6.51 -6.99 1.70
CA LEU A 423 -5.94 -7.98 2.60
C LEU A 423 -5.47 -9.22 1.84
N ASP A 424 -4.51 -9.93 2.41
CA ASP A 424 -4.18 -11.29 1.99
C ASP A 424 -5.28 -12.29 2.36
N ALA A 425 -5.24 -13.51 1.82
CA ALA A 425 -6.26 -14.53 2.07
C ALA A 425 -6.32 -14.98 3.55
N SER A 426 -5.22 -14.82 4.30
CA SER A 426 -5.21 -15.06 5.75
C SER A 426 -5.90 -13.95 6.54
N GLN A 427 -6.10 -12.80 5.91
CA GLN A 427 -6.67 -11.58 6.48
C GLN A 427 -5.84 -11.00 7.64
N ALA A 428 -4.57 -11.42 7.74
CA ALA A 428 -3.62 -10.96 8.75
C ALA A 428 -2.70 -9.86 8.21
N ASN A 429 -2.50 -9.81 6.89
CA ASN A 429 -1.57 -8.88 6.25
C ASN A 429 -2.30 -8.01 5.23
N ILE A 430 -1.86 -6.77 5.09
CA ILE A 430 -2.35 -5.85 4.06
C ILE A 430 -1.36 -5.79 2.92
N ILE A 431 -1.90 -5.72 1.71
CA ILE A 431 -1.17 -5.39 0.50
C ILE A 431 -0.76 -3.91 0.58
N PRO A 432 0.54 -3.58 0.58
CA PRO A 432 1.00 -2.19 0.55
C PRO A 432 0.43 -1.40 -0.63
N GLU A 433 0.33 -0.08 -0.47
CA GLU A 433 -0.07 0.80 -1.58
C GLU A 433 0.85 0.60 -2.78
N TYR A 434 0.26 0.54 -3.97
CA TYR A 434 1.00 0.39 -5.21
C TYR A 434 0.42 1.32 -6.29
N SER A 435 1.25 2.20 -6.84
CA SER A 435 0.88 3.11 -7.92
C SER A 435 1.61 2.74 -9.21
N HIS A 436 0.89 2.74 -10.33
CA HIS A 436 1.41 2.36 -11.64
C HIS A 436 0.71 3.13 -12.76
N LYS A 437 1.46 3.48 -13.81
CA LYS A 437 0.88 4.06 -15.02
C LYS A 437 0.34 2.96 -15.92
N VAL A 438 -0.95 3.00 -16.21
CA VAL A 438 -1.57 2.04 -17.13
C VAL A 438 -1.86 2.74 -18.46
N THR A 439 -1.28 2.21 -19.54
CA THR A 439 -1.56 2.65 -20.91
C THR A 439 -2.52 1.68 -21.59
N PHE A 440 -3.74 2.14 -21.88
CA PHE A 440 -4.75 1.33 -22.55
C PHE A 440 -4.43 1.24 -24.05
N SER A 441 -4.33 0.03 -24.57
CA SER A 441 -4.11 -0.21 -26.00
C SER A 441 -4.81 -1.49 -26.44
N GLN A 442 -5.21 -1.55 -27.71
CA GLN A 442 -5.82 -2.74 -28.29
C GLN A 442 -5.49 -2.86 -29.79
N SER A 443 -4.89 -3.97 -30.20
CA SER A 443 -4.59 -4.29 -31.60
C SER A 443 -5.22 -5.59 -32.08
N ASP A 444 -5.69 -6.43 -31.17
CA ASP A 444 -6.03 -7.82 -31.46
C ASP A 444 -7.55 -8.03 -31.47
N VAL A 445 -7.96 -9.05 -32.24
CA VAL A 445 -9.35 -9.51 -32.30
C VAL A 445 -9.62 -10.39 -31.08
N PRO A 446 -10.76 -10.24 -30.37
CA PRO A 446 -11.05 -11.08 -29.23
C PRO A 446 -11.18 -12.55 -29.65
N THR A 447 -10.82 -13.46 -28.75
CA THR A 447 -10.89 -14.91 -28.98
C THR A 447 -11.55 -15.62 -27.81
N VAL A 448 -12.00 -16.87 -28.03
CA VAL A 448 -12.43 -17.74 -26.94
C VAL A 448 -11.20 -18.39 -26.33
N LYS A 449 -10.95 -18.09 -25.06
CA LYS A 449 -9.80 -18.57 -24.30
C LYS A 449 -9.98 -20.00 -23.81
N SER A 450 -11.18 -20.33 -23.31
CA SER A 450 -11.48 -21.68 -22.84
C SER A 450 -12.98 -22.00 -22.88
N VAL A 451 -13.28 -23.29 -23.00
CA VAL A 451 -14.61 -23.87 -22.83
C VAL A 451 -14.46 -25.04 -21.86
N THR A 452 -15.04 -24.91 -20.67
CA THR A 452 -14.86 -25.85 -19.58
C THR A 452 -16.23 -26.33 -19.08
N PRO A 453 -16.56 -27.63 -19.23
CA PRO A 453 -17.76 -28.19 -18.62
C PRO A 453 -17.59 -28.26 -17.10
N ARG A 454 -18.65 -27.92 -16.37
CA ARG A 454 -18.73 -28.07 -14.91
C ARG A 454 -19.83 -29.09 -14.61
N GLY A 455 -19.44 -30.35 -14.54
CA GLY A 455 -20.41 -31.44 -14.42
C GLY A 455 -21.16 -31.72 -15.72
N GLY A 456 -22.38 -32.23 -15.63
CA GLY A 456 -23.18 -32.66 -16.77
C GLY A 456 -24.05 -31.57 -17.43
N ASN A 457 -24.40 -30.51 -16.71
CA ASN A 457 -25.44 -29.55 -17.11
C ASN A 457 -24.99 -28.09 -17.11
N LYS A 458 -23.68 -27.82 -17.07
CA LYS A 458 -23.13 -26.47 -17.06
C LYS A 458 -21.87 -26.33 -17.92
N LEU A 459 -21.77 -25.24 -18.66
CA LEU A 459 -20.62 -24.92 -19.52
C LEU A 459 -20.10 -23.51 -19.26
N VAL A 460 -18.84 -23.39 -18.87
CA VAL A 460 -18.16 -22.12 -18.63
C VAL A 460 -17.31 -21.76 -19.84
N ILE A 461 -17.54 -20.58 -20.42
CA ILE A 461 -16.81 -20.06 -21.58
C ILE A 461 -16.10 -18.79 -21.15
N ARG A 462 -14.79 -18.69 -21.39
CA ARG A 462 -13.97 -17.50 -21.11
C ARG A 462 -13.42 -16.92 -22.40
N PHE A 463 -13.36 -15.59 -22.49
CA PHE A 463 -12.77 -14.85 -23.59
C PHE A 463 -11.34 -14.40 -23.26
N SER A 464 -10.60 -13.94 -24.26
CA SER A 464 -9.27 -13.35 -24.05
C SER A 464 -9.33 -12.01 -23.31
N GLU A 465 -10.47 -11.33 -23.40
CA GLU A 465 -10.73 -9.98 -22.91
C GLU A 465 -12.25 -9.76 -22.81
N PRO A 466 -12.72 -8.67 -22.16
CA PRO A 466 -14.14 -8.34 -22.15
C PRO A 466 -14.68 -8.08 -23.56
N ILE A 467 -15.81 -8.71 -23.88
CA ILE A 467 -16.55 -8.45 -25.11
C ILE A 467 -17.95 -7.93 -24.81
N ARG A 468 -18.55 -7.19 -25.74
CA ARG A 468 -19.94 -6.74 -25.65
C ARG A 468 -20.86 -7.95 -25.78
N ILE A 469 -21.62 -8.29 -24.75
CA ILE A 469 -22.52 -9.46 -24.78
C ILE A 469 -23.67 -9.31 -23.78
N SER A 470 -24.84 -9.81 -24.18
CA SER A 470 -26.03 -9.93 -23.35
C SER A 470 -26.54 -11.38 -23.30
N LYS A 471 -27.38 -11.70 -22.31
CA LYS A 471 -28.03 -13.02 -22.20
C LYS A 471 -28.90 -13.36 -23.43
N GLU A 472 -29.38 -12.37 -24.18
CA GLU A 472 -30.14 -12.63 -25.41
C GLU A 472 -29.29 -13.24 -26.51
N ASN A 473 -27.98 -12.99 -26.49
CA ASN A 473 -27.05 -13.54 -27.47
C ASN A 473 -26.81 -15.05 -27.27
N PHE A 474 -27.21 -15.65 -26.15
CA PHE A 474 -27.02 -17.08 -25.91
C PHE A 474 -27.77 -17.97 -26.92
N ASN A 475 -28.83 -17.45 -27.55
CA ASN A 475 -29.59 -18.18 -28.59
C ASN A 475 -28.82 -18.35 -29.90
N LEU A 476 -27.72 -17.61 -30.06
CA LEU A 476 -26.88 -17.67 -31.25
C LEU A 476 -25.82 -18.77 -31.16
N LEU A 477 -25.67 -19.37 -29.98
CA LEU A 477 -24.73 -20.44 -29.71
C LEU A 477 -25.25 -21.77 -30.27
N LYS A 478 -24.32 -22.61 -30.74
CA LYS A 478 -24.67 -23.94 -31.22
C LYS A 478 -23.89 -25.03 -30.50
N ILE A 479 -24.57 -26.05 -30.02
CA ILE A 479 -23.95 -27.28 -29.52
C ILE A 479 -24.17 -28.39 -30.56
N ASN A 480 -23.09 -29.06 -30.97
CA ASN A 480 -23.12 -30.11 -32.01
C ASN A 480 -23.86 -29.67 -33.28
N LYS A 481 -23.60 -28.41 -33.71
CA LYS A 481 -24.22 -27.74 -34.87
C LYS A 481 -25.71 -27.43 -34.73
N GLN A 482 -26.35 -27.76 -33.62
CA GLN A 482 -27.75 -27.43 -33.31
C GLN A 482 -27.83 -26.23 -32.38
N ASN A 483 -28.95 -25.52 -32.35
CA ASN A 483 -29.14 -24.39 -31.43
C ASN A 483 -28.99 -24.84 -29.97
N ALA A 484 -28.26 -24.09 -29.14
CA ALA A 484 -28.05 -24.43 -27.72
C ALA A 484 -29.37 -24.55 -26.93
N GLN A 485 -30.44 -23.85 -27.34
CA GLN A 485 -31.77 -23.99 -26.73
C GLN A 485 -32.35 -25.41 -26.84
N ASN A 486 -31.97 -26.19 -27.85
CA ASN A 486 -32.43 -27.58 -28.02
C ASN A 486 -31.92 -28.50 -26.91
N PHE A 487 -30.95 -28.05 -26.12
CA PHE A 487 -30.37 -28.79 -25.00
C PHE A 487 -30.89 -28.29 -23.65
N SER A 488 -32.07 -27.65 -23.63
CA SER A 488 -32.71 -27.12 -22.41
C SER A 488 -31.91 -26.00 -21.73
N LEU A 489 -31.31 -25.11 -22.53
CA LEU A 489 -30.59 -23.93 -22.00
C LEU A 489 -31.54 -23.00 -21.25
N ASP A 490 -31.29 -22.80 -19.95
CA ASP A 490 -32.02 -21.83 -19.13
C ASP A 490 -31.20 -20.53 -19.01
N LYS A 491 -31.69 -19.47 -19.65
CA LYS A 491 -31.07 -18.14 -19.64
C LYS A 491 -31.12 -17.45 -18.27
N TYR A 492 -32.13 -17.73 -17.46
CA TYR A 492 -32.31 -17.09 -16.16
C TYR A 492 -31.22 -17.55 -15.19
N GLU A 493 -30.99 -18.86 -15.16
CA GLU A 493 -29.96 -19.52 -14.36
C GLU A 493 -28.54 -19.38 -14.93
N SER A 494 -28.41 -19.18 -16.24
CA SER A 494 -27.14 -18.84 -16.90
C SER A 494 -26.64 -17.45 -16.48
N LYS A 495 -25.33 -17.22 -16.50
CA LYS A 495 -24.68 -15.97 -16.03
C LYS A 495 -23.70 -15.43 -17.05
N LEU A 496 -23.54 -14.11 -17.06
CA LEU A 496 -22.36 -13.47 -17.64
C LEU A 496 -21.32 -13.33 -16.53
N LEU A 497 -20.07 -13.64 -16.85
CA LEU A 497 -18.98 -13.65 -15.88
C LEU A 497 -18.19 -12.34 -15.97
N ASP A 498 -17.77 -11.84 -14.81
CA ASP A 498 -16.93 -10.64 -14.62
C ASP A 498 -17.49 -9.42 -15.37
N LYS A 499 -18.83 -9.32 -15.36
CA LYS A 499 -19.58 -8.37 -16.16
C LYS A 499 -19.49 -6.94 -15.61
N CYS A 500 -19.35 -5.96 -16.48
CA CYS A 500 -19.64 -4.55 -16.21
C CYS A 500 -20.46 -3.94 -17.36
N ASP A 501 -21.70 -3.51 -17.08
CA ASP A 501 -22.67 -3.07 -18.09
C ASP A 501 -22.79 -4.03 -19.28
N ASP A 502 -22.35 -3.68 -20.48
CA ASP A 502 -22.49 -4.54 -21.64
C ASP A 502 -21.28 -5.46 -21.85
N TRP A 503 -20.23 -5.31 -21.04
CA TRP A 503 -18.96 -6.02 -21.19
C TRP A 503 -18.88 -7.23 -20.26
N ALA A 504 -18.42 -8.37 -20.76
CA ALA A 504 -18.16 -9.56 -19.94
C ALA A 504 -16.97 -10.36 -20.47
N ASP A 505 -16.18 -10.93 -19.55
CA ASP A 505 -15.04 -11.80 -19.85
C ASP A 505 -15.44 -13.25 -20.09
N GLY A 506 -16.71 -13.59 -19.89
CA GLY A 506 -17.19 -14.94 -20.12
C GLY A 506 -18.68 -15.11 -19.89
N MET A 507 -19.12 -16.36 -20.01
CA MET A 507 -20.47 -16.78 -19.67
C MET A 507 -20.47 -18.18 -19.05
N GLU A 508 -21.41 -18.39 -18.14
CA GLU A 508 -21.77 -19.69 -17.59
C GLU A 508 -23.15 -20.04 -18.15
N LEU A 509 -23.21 -21.06 -18.99
CA LEU A 509 -24.44 -21.58 -19.55
C LEU A 509 -24.94 -22.72 -18.65
N TYR A 510 -26.17 -22.61 -18.18
CA TYR A 510 -26.84 -23.63 -17.38
C TYR A 510 -27.95 -24.29 -18.20
N PHE A 511 -28.04 -25.61 -18.10
CA PHE A 511 -29.01 -26.43 -18.82
C PHE A 511 -29.90 -27.19 -17.82
N ASP A 512 -31.21 -27.19 -18.02
CA ASP A 512 -32.17 -27.95 -17.19
C ASP A 512 -32.03 -29.48 -17.38
N SER A 513 -31.24 -29.90 -18.37
CA SER A 513 -31.00 -31.30 -18.69
C SER A 513 -29.51 -31.54 -18.92
N VAL A 514 -29.06 -32.76 -18.67
CA VAL A 514 -27.68 -33.17 -18.89
C VAL A 514 -27.34 -33.07 -20.39
N LEU A 515 -26.19 -32.49 -20.70
CA LEU A 515 -25.67 -32.43 -22.06
C LEU A 515 -25.27 -33.85 -22.54
N PRO A 516 -25.21 -34.11 -23.86
CA PRO A 516 -24.83 -35.42 -24.36
C PRO A 516 -23.46 -35.85 -23.82
N THR A 517 -23.32 -37.08 -23.33
CA THR A 517 -22.05 -37.61 -22.82
C THR A 517 -21.04 -37.82 -23.96
N GLY A 518 -19.75 -37.78 -23.63
CA GLY A 518 -18.65 -37.91 -24.59
C GLY A 518 -18.26 -36.58 -25.25
N ASN A 519 -17.72 -36.67 -26.46
CA ASN A 519 -17.17 -35.51 -27.17
C ASN A 519 -18.28 -34.69 -27.84
N ASN A 520 -18.29 -33.40 -27.51
CA ASN A 520 -19.21 -32.40 -28.01
C ASN A 520 -18.44 -31.22 -28.60
N THR A 521 -19.16 -30.36 -29.31
CA THR A 521 -18.63 -29.11 -29.84
C THR A 521 -19.57 -27.96 -29.49
N ILE A 522 -19.01 -26.80 -29.17
CA ILE A 522 -19.74 -25.55 -29.10
C ILE A 522 -19.22 -24.59 -30.17
N THR A 523 -20.12 -23.91 -30.86
CA THR A 523 -19.81 -22.89 -31.86
C THR A 523 -20.34 -21.55 -31.42
N LEU A 524 -19.46 -20.56 -31.35
CA LEU A 524 -19.81 -19.15 -31.20
C LEU A 524 -19.89 -18.50 -32.60
N PRO A 525 -20.86 -17.61 -32.84
CA PRO A 525 -21.04 -16.96 -34.14
C PRO A 525 -19.95 -15.91 -34.40
N ASN A 526 -19.93 -15.34 -35.61
CA ASN A 526 -19.22 -14.08 -35.85
C ASN A 526 -19.89 -12.96 -35.04
N GLY A 527 -19.08 -12.08 -34.46
CA GLY A 527 -19.56 -10.86 -33.84
C GLY A 527 -19.92 -9.78 -34.84
N ASN A 528 -20.70 -8.81 -34.37
CA ASN A 528 -21.05 -7.58 -35.07
C ASN A 528 -20.56 -6.41 -34.23
N ALA A 529 -19.67 -5.59 -34.81
CA ALA A 529 -19.15 -4.39 -34.18
C ALA A 529 -20.30 -3.51 -33.67
N GLU A 530 -20.12 -2.92 -32.49
CA GLU A 530 -21.10 -2.06 -31.80
C GLU A 530 -22.38 -2.77 -31.30
N GLN A 531 -22.59 -4.04 -31.62
CA GLN A 531 -23.82 -4.76 -31.28
C GLN A 531 -23.58 -5.94 -30.34
N ASN A 532 -22.76 -6.91 -30.74
CA ASN A 532 -22.52 -8.12 -29.95
C ASN A 532 -21.28 -8.90 -30.40
N PHE A 533 -20.63 -9.52 -29.41
CA PHE A 533 -19.39 -10.28 -29.56
C PHE A 533 -18.24 -9.49 -30.20
N ASP A 534 -18.08 -8.21 -29.89
CA ASP A 534 -16.92 -7.41 -30.23
C ASP A 534 -16.24 -6.88 -28.98
N ASN A 535 -14.94 -6.58 -29.06
CA ASN A 535 -14.25 -5.96 -27.93
C ASN A 535 -14.45 -4.44 -27.89
N ALA A 536 -13.84 -3.79 -26.91
CA ALA A 536 -13.94 -2.35 -26.71
C ALA A 536 -13.33 -1.50 -27.84
N ALA A 537 -12.44 -2.07 -28.67
CA ALA A 537 -11.95 -1.45 -29.90
C ALA A 537 -12.84 -1.77 -31.13
N GLN A 538 -13.99 -2.38 -30.91
CA GLN A 538 -14.97 -2.79 -31.93
C GLN A 538 -14.48 -3.86 -32.90
N TYR A 539 -13.45 -4.63 -32.53
CA TYR A 539 -13.04 -5.79 -33.30
C TYR A 539 -13.99 -6.96 -33.01
N PRO A 540 -14.73 -7.45 -34.03
CA PRO A 540 -15.69 -8.53 -33.83
C PRO A 540 -14.98 -9.88 -33.67
N LEU A 541 -15.44 -10.68 -32.70
CA LEU A 541 -15.07 -12.07 -32.50
C LEU A 541 -15.27 -12.85 -33.80
N LYS A 542 -14.26 -13.63 -34.17
CA LYS A 542 -14.39 -14.58 -35.29
C LYS A 542 -15.09 -15.85 -34.82
N SER A 543 -16.00 -16.34 -35.65
CA SER A 543 -16.70 -17.60 -35.44
C SER A 543 -15.70 -18.71 -35.13
N SER A 544 -15.94 -19.44 -34.05
CA SER A 544 -15.04 -20.48 -33.56
C SER A 544 -15.84 -21.69 -33.08
N THR A 545 -15.34 -22.90 -33.40
CA THR A 545 -15.89 -24.16 -32.94
C THR A 545 -14.87 -24.86 -32.05
N ILE A 546 -15.25 -25.15 -30.82
CA ILE A 546 -14.36 -25.65 -29.78
C ILE A 546 -14.95 -26.95 -29.25
N SER A 547 -14.08 -27.95 -29.07
CA SER A 547 -14.51 -29.25 -28.53
C SER A 547 -14.50 -29.24 -27.01
N PHE A 548 -15.44 -29.95 -26.40
CA PHE A 548 -15.48 -30.21 -24.95
C PHE A 548 -16.03 -31.63 -24.71
N THR A 549 -15.76 -32.19 -23.54
CA THR A 549 -16.17 -33.57 -23.20
C THR A 549 -17.03 -33.55 -21.95
N ILE A 550 -18.19 -34.22 -22.00
CA ILE A 550 -19.04 -34.46 -20.83
C ILE A 550 -18.78 -35.88 -20.35
N ASP A 551 -18.41 -36.03 -19.08
CA ASP A 551 -18.11 -37.33 -18.50
C ASP A 551 -19.36 -38.22 -18.43
N ASP A 552 -19.16 -39.52 -18.63
CA ASP A 552 -20.19 -40.54 -18.39
C ASP A 552 -20.13 -40.97 -16.92
N THR A 553 -21.11 -40.52 -16.13
CA THR A 553 -21.19 -40.81 -14.70
C THR A 553 -22.45 -41.59 -14.37
N ASN A 554 -22.34 -42.62 -13.54
CA ASN A 554 -23.47 -43.43 -13.08
C ASN A 554 -23.62 -43.40 -11.56
N GLY A 555 -24.88 -43.40 -11.09
CA GLY A 555 -25.25 -43.47 -9.68
C GLY A 555 -25.24 -42.12 -8.95
N GLY A 556 -26.00 -42.01 -7.86
CA GLY A 556 -26.21 -40.75 -7.14
C GLY A 556 -24.98 -40.17 -6.43
N PRO A 557 -24.97 -38.85 -6.17
CA PRO A 557 -23.90 -38.16 -5.46
C PRO A 557 -23.74 -38.66 -4.02
N ARG A 558 -22.57 -38.42 -3.45
CA ARG A 558 -22.25 -38.75 -2.05
C ARG A 558 -21.71 -37.54 -1.31
N VAL A 559 -22.13 -37.38 -0.06
CA VAL A 559 -21.53 -36.39 0.86
C VAL A 559 -20.17 -36.94 1.32
N LYS A 560 -19.08 -36.23 1.01
CA LYS A 560 -17.72 -36.57 1.46
C LYS A 560 -17.46 -36.11 2.89
N SER A 561 -17.87 -34.88 3.22
CA SER A 561 -17.65 -34.29 4.53
C SER A 561 -18.54 -33.08 4.78
N ALA A 562 -18.84 -32.82 6.04
CA ALA A 562 -19.25 -31.50 6.51
C ALA A 562 -18.17 -30.99 7.46
N VAL A 563 -17.72 -29.77 7.26
CA VAL A 563 -16.76 -29.10 8.15
C VAL A 563 -17.22 -27.70 8.45
N SER A 564 -16.74 -27.16 9.55
CA SER A 564 -17.06 -25.82 9.99
C SER A 564 -15.81 -25.20 10.58
N ASN A 565 -15.57 -23.93 10.25
CA ASN A 565 -14.36 -23.22 10.64
C ASN A 565 -14.61 -22.38 11.90
N ASN A 566 -15.89 -22.11 12.22
CA ASN A 566 -16.38 -21.29 13.31
C ASN A 566 -17.87 -21.58 13.53
N SER A 567 -18.51 -21.00 14.55
CA SER A 567 -19.93 -21.26 14.81
C SER A 567 -20.90 -20.72 13.74
N ASP A 568 -20.46 -19.94 12.75
CA ASP A 568 -21.37 -19.22 11.84
C ASP A 568 -21.38 -19.76 10.40
N THR A 569 -20.42 -20.60 10.01
CA THR A 569 -20.29 -21.11 8.63
C THR A 569 -20.08 -22.62 8.57
N ILE A 570 -20.78 -23.29 7.66
CA ILE A 570 -20.63 -24.72 7.33
C ILE A 570 -20.27 -24.92 5.85
N TYR A 571 -19.39 -25.88 5.59
CA TYR A 571 -18.98 -26.33 4.26
C TYR A 571 -19.37 -27.80 4.08
N ILE A 572 -20.15 -28.08 3.04
CA ILE A 572 -20.63 -29.43 2.71
C ILE A 572 -19.99 -29.83 1.39
N THR A 573 -19.11 -30.82 1.44
CA THR A 573 -18.36 -31.31 0.28
C THR A 573 -19.03 -32.56 -0.29
N TYR A 574 -19.31 -32.54 -1.59
CA TYR A 574 -19.83 -33.65 -2.36
C TYR A 574 -18.73 -34.30 -3.18
N ASP A 575 -18.95 -35.52 -3.66
CA ASP A 575 -17.99 -36.26 -4.46
C ASP A 575 -17.87 -35.77 -5.91
N ARG A 576 -18.81 -34.93 -6.37
CA ARG A 576 -18.95 -34.44 -7.75
C ARG A 576 -19.71 -33.10 -7.79
N PRO A 577 -19.72 -32.40 -8.94
CA PRO A 577 -20.43 -31.14 -9.11
C PRO A 577 -21.95 -31.31 -8.93
N MET A 578 -22.54 -30.46 -8.09
CA MET A 578 -23.96 -30.50 -7.75
C MET A 578 -24.78 -29.54 -8.61
N ASP A 579 -26.07 -29.83 -8.76
CA ASP A 579 -26.97 -28.92 -9.45
C ASP A 579 -27.22 -27.66 -8.63
N GLN A 580 -27.07 -26.49 -9.24
CA GLN A 580 -27.15 -25.23 -8.50
C GLN A 580 -28.54 -24.94 -7.92
N ARG A 581 -29.62 -25.31 -8.62
CA ARG A 581 -30.99 -24.97 -8.22
C ARG A 581 -31.41 -25.76 -6.98
N THR A 582 -31.00 -27.02 -6.92
CA THR A 582 -31.32 -27.88 -5.78
C THR A 582 -30.29 -27.77 -4.65
N ALA A 583 -28.99 -27.65 -4.94
CA ALA A 583 -27.96 -27.61 -3.92
C ALA A 583 -27.88 -26.25 -3.20
N LEU A 584 -28.27 -25.14 -3.84
CA LEU A 584 -28.27 -23.81 -3.21
C LEU A 584 -29.63 -23.41 -2.62
N LEU A 585 -30.60 -24.34 -2.58
CA LEU A 585 -31.87 -24.12 -1.89
C LEU A 585 -31.72 -24.43 -0.40
N CYS A 586 -31.65 -23.40 0.45
CA CYS A 586 -31.35 -23.54 1.88
C CYS A 586 -32.32 -24.47 2.64
N THR A 587 -33.59 -24.52 2.23
CA THR A 587 -34.60 -25.40 2.84
C THR A 587 -34.35 -26.90 2.62
N ASN A 588 -33.40 -27.27 1.74
CA ASN A 588 -32.96 -28.65 1.57
C ASN A 588 -32.03 -29.15 2.68
N TYR A 589 -31.62 -28.27 3.60
CA TYR A 589 -30.72 -28.56 4.70
C TYR A 589 -31.41 -28.42 6.06
N LYS A 590 -31.07 -29.32 6.99
CA LYS A 590 -31.37 -29.17 8.42
C LYS A 590 -30.09 -29.27 9.23
N ILE A 591 -29.93 -28.39 10.21
CA ILE A 591 -28.83 -28.44 11.18
C ILE A 591 -29.45 -28.71 12.55
N ASN A 592 -29.00 -29.78 13.21
CA ASN A 592 -29.52 -30.24 14.51
C ASN A 592 -31.06 -30.34 14.54
N GLY A 593 -31.64 -30.83 13.45
CA GLY A 593 -33.09 -31.03 13.28
C GLY A 593 -33.89 -29.78 12.90
N LYS A 594 -33.27 -28.58 12.89
CA LYS A 594 -33.91 -27.33 12.46
C LYS A 594 -33.62 -27.05 10.99
N THR A 595 -34.65 -26.68 10.22
CA THR A 595 -34.48 -26.27 8.81
C THR A 595 -33.65 -24.99 8.72
N VAL A 596 -32.69 -24.98 7.79
CA VAL A 596 -31.88 -23.78 7.52
C VAL A 596 -32.73 -22.72 6.83
N SER A 597 -32.66 -21.49 7.32
CA SER A 597 -33.39 -20.33 6.80
C SER A 597 -32.45 -19.12 6.77
N VAL A 598 -31.67 -19.00 5.69
CA VAL A 598 -30.69 -17.93 5.46
C VAL A 598 -31.02 -17.18 4.18
N ASN A 599 -30.43 -16.00 3.97
CA ASN A 599 -30.64 -15.23 2.74
C ASN A 599 -30.03 -15.96 1.53
N LEU A 600 -30.51 -15.68 0.33
CA LEU A 600 -29.99 -16.27 -0.91
C LEU A 600 -28.48 -15.97 -1.12
N SER A 601 -27.98 -14.85 -0.61
CA SER A 601 -26.55 -14.49 -0.63
C SER A 601 -25.68 -15.34 0.30
N ASP A 602 -26.30 -16.00 1.29
CA ASP A 602 -25.60 -16.70 2.37
C ASP A 602 -25.38 -18.19 2.06
N ILE A 603 -25.93 -18.68 0.95
CA ILE A 603 -25.72 -20.03 0.43
C ILE A 603 -25.15 -19.96 -0.99
N CYS A 604 -23.95 -20.49 -1.19
CA CYS A 604 -23.26 -20.45 -2.48
C CYS A 604 -22.33 -21.66 -2.64
N PHE A 605 -21.84 -21.88 -3.86
CA PHE A 605 -20.70 -22.79 -4.04
C PHE A 605 -19.40 -22.06 -3.67
N GLU A 606 -18.50 -22.74 -2.98
CA GLU A 606 -17.18 -22.20 -2.63
C GLU A 606 -16.38 -21.93 -3.93
N LEU A 607 -15.70 -20.78 -3.99
CA LEU A 607 -14.92 -20.36 -5.17
C LEU A 607 -13.85 -21.39 -5.53
N GLY A 608 -13.76 -21.76 -6.81
CA GLY A 608 -12.83 -22.78 -7.29
C GLY A 608 -13.20 -24.23 -6.94
N SER A 609 -14.32 -24.48 -6.24
CA SER A 609 -14.74 -25.85 -5.88
C SER A 609 -15.34 -26.64 -7.04
N ASN A 610 -15.57 -26.01 -8.20
CA ASN A 610 -16.25 -26.62 -9.33
C ASN A 610 -17.64 -27.19 -8.97
N ASP A 611 -18.41 -26.41 -8.19
CA ASP A 611 -19.76 -26.73 -7.67
C ASP A 611 -19.81 -28.00 -6.80
N THR A 612 -18.68 -28.43 -6.21
CA THR A 612 -18.62 -29.60 -5.32
C THR A 612 -18.77 -29.26 -3.84
N VAL A 613 -18.62 -27.99 -3.46
CA VAL A 613 -18.66 -27.55 -2.05
C VAL A 613 -19.73 -26.48 -1.87
N VAL A 614 -20.79 -26.80 -1.12
CA VAL A 614 -21.81 -25.82 -0.71
C VAL A 614 -21.36 -25.16 0.59
N LYS A 615 -21.29 -23.84 0.58
CA LYS A 615 -21.01 -22.98 1.73
C LYS A 615 -22.31 -22.35 2.22
N ILE A 616 -22.60 -22.46 3.50
CA ILE A 616 -23.76 -21.82 4.15
C ILE A 616 -23.25 -20.95 5.31
N LYS A 617 -23.53 -19.66 5.27
CA LYS A 617 -23.20 -18.65 6.31
C LYS A 617 -24.40 -18.35 7.21
N ASN A 618 -24.20 -17.58 8.29
CA ASN A 618 -25.26 -17.14 9.20
C ASN A 618 -26.03 -18.29 9.90
N VAL A 619 -25.33 -19.37 10.28
CA VAL A 619 -25.94 -20.54 10.93
C VAL A 619 -25.69 -20.62 12.44
N ALA A 620 -25.17 -19.57 13.07
CA ALA A 620 -24.83 -19.54 14.51
C ALA A 620 -25.95 -20.02 15.45
N ASP A 621 -27.21 -19.67 15.16
CA ASP A 621 -28.36 -20.02 16.01
C ASP A 621 -28.84 -21.49 15.84
N LEU A 622 -28.30 -22.20 14.84
CA LEU A 622 -28.66 -23.58 14.51
C LEU A 622 -27.65 -24.60 15.04
N VAL A 623 -26.42 -24.16 15.30
CA VAL A 623 -25.33 -25.02 15.76
C VAL A 623 -25.16 -24.98 17.28
N THR A 624 -24.64 -26.05 17.84
CA THR A 624 -24.30 -26.17 19.27
C THR A 624 -22.85 -26.56 19.45
N LYS A 625 -22.29 -26.34 20.64
CA LYS A 625 -20.96 -26.82 20.99
C LYS A 625 -20.90 -28.36 20.93
N GLY A 626 -19.80 -28.90 20.41
CA GLY A 626 -19.56 -30.33 20.26
C GLY A 626 -19.99 -30.84 18.89
N GLU A 627 -20.47 -32.08 18.85
CA GLU A 627 -20.92 -32.72 17.62
C GLU A 627 -22.24 -32.12 17.15
N ASN A 628 -22.27 -31.71 15.90
CA ASN A 628 -23.43 -31.21 15.18
C ASN A 628 -23.75 -32.15 14.04
N LYS A 629 -25.02 -32.19 13.65
CA LYS A 629 -25.49 -32.99 12.53
C LYS A 629 -26.11 -32.09 11.48
N VAL A 630 -25.67 -32.24 10.24
CA VAL A 630 -26.36 -31.69 9.07
C VAL A 630 -27.05 -32.80 8.31
N GLU A 631 -28.32 -32.58 7.96
CA GLU A 631 -29.16 -33.49 7.20
C GLU A 631 -29.50 -32.83 5.86
N MET A 632 -29.27 -33.59 4.79
CA MET A 632 -29.49 -33.17 3.41
C MET A 632 -30.62 -34.01 2.82
N ASN A 633 -31.65 -33.34 2.29
CA ASN A 633 -32.80 -34.05 1.75
C ASN A 633 -32.48 -34.73 0.40
N SER A 634 -33.37 -35.62 -0.02
CA SER A 634 -33.25 -36.36 -1.30
C SER A 634 -33.62 -35.54 -2.53
N ASN A 635 -34.01 -34.27 -2.37
CA ASN A 635 -34.34 -33.38 -3.48
C ASN A 635 -33.09 -32.72 -4.08
N ILE A 636 -31.95 -32.80 -3.39
CA ILE A 636 -30.66 -32.37 -3.93
C ILE A 636 -30.24 -33.34 -5.03
N ILE A 637 -29.97 -32.83 -6.23
CA ILE A 637 -29.48 -33.60 -7.37
C ILE A 637 -28.07 -33.16 -7.77
N ASP A 638 -27.30 -34.06 -8.37
CA ASP A 638 -26.04 -33.70 -9.00
C ASP A 638 -26.26 -33.05 -10.38
N SER A 639 -25.20 -32.47 -10.93
CA SER A 639 -25.19 -31.89 -12.29
C SER A 639 -25.42 -32.90 -13.42
N TYR A 640 -25.47 -34.21 -13.11
CA TYR A 640 -25.73 -35.30 -14.03
C TYR A 640 -27.16 -35.88 -13.86
N GLY A 641 -28.00 -35.21 -13.05
CA GLY A 641 -29.42 -35.54 -12.88
C GLY A 641 -29.73 -36.64 -11.88
N TYR A 642 -28.76 -37.13 -11.10
CA TYR A 642 -29.00 -38.15 -10.08
C TYR A 642 -29.26 -37.53 -8.70
N SER A 643 -30.32 -37.99 -8.03
CA SER A 643 -30.67 -37.55 -6.67
C SER A 643 -29.70 -38.09 -5.61
N LEU A 644 -29.43 -37.27 -4.61
CA LEU A 644 -28.76 -37.66 -3.39
C LEU A 644 -29.65 -38.66 -2.61
N ASN A 645 -29.11 -39.84 -2.31
CA ASN A 645 -29.71 -40.68 -1.27
C ASN A 645 -29.55 -39.95 0.06
N GLN A 646 -30.66 -39.65 0.77
CA GLN A 646 -30.70 -38.82 1.98
C GLN A 646 -29.39 -38.86 2.77
N GLY A 647 -28.68 -37.73 2.80
CA GLY A 647 -27.35 -37.64 3.38
C GLY A 647 -27.41 -37.14 4.81
N THR A 648 -26.58 -37.70 5.69
CA THR A 648 -26.28 -37.10 6.99
C THR A 648 -24.78 -37.01 7.16
N ALA A 649 -24.29 -35.87 7.60
CA ALA A 649 -22.90 -35.70 7.98
C ALA A 649 -22.83 -35.08 9.37
N THR A 650 -21.82 -35.48 10.15
CA THR A 650 -21.51 -34.86 11.43
C THR A 650 -20.30 -33.94 11.27
N PHE A 651 -20.28 -32.88 12.06
CA PHE A 651 -19.17 -31.95 12.15
C PHE A 651 -19.06 -31.45 13.58
N ASN A 652 -17.85 -31.17 14.04
CA ASN A 652 -17.61 -30.73 15.41
C ASN A 652 -17.36 -29.22 15.46
N ILE A 653 -17.99 -28.54 16.40
CA ILE A 653 -17.68 -27.17 16.77
C ILE A 653 -17.07 -27.18 18.16
N GLY A 654 -15.84 -26.69 18.29
CA GLY A 654 -15.15 -26.58 19.58
C GLY A 654 -15.84 -25.58 20.54
N VAL A 655 -15.35 -25.47 21.77
CA VAL A 655 -15.66 -24.30 22.61
C VAL A 655 -14.92 -23.12 22.01
N ASP A 656 -15.65 -22.14 21.51
CA ASP A 656 -15.01 -20.88 21.15
C ASP A 656 -14.75 -20.08 22.43
N ASN A 657 -13.58 -20.28 23.02
CA ASN A 657 -13.07 -19.47 24.13
C ASN A 657 -12.12 -18.37 23.62
N ILE A 658 -12.04 -18.18 22.30
CA ILE A 658 -11.11 -17.26 21.69
C ILE A 658 -11.83 -15.91 21.64
N LYS A 659 -11.33 -14.93 22.39
CA LYS A 659 -11.83 -13.56 22.30
C LYS A 659 -11.68 -13.02 20.88
N PRO A 660 -12.58 -12.13 20.40
CA PRO A 660 -12.28 -11.32 19.23
C PRO A 660 -10.93 -10.65 19.40
N GLN A 661 -10.15 -10.60 18.33
CA GLN A 661 -8.87 -9.92 18.25
C GLN A 661 -8.86 -9.07 16.99
N ILE A 662 -8.25 -7.89 17.06
CA ILE A 662 -8.00 -7.07 15.87
C ILE A 662 -6.81 -7.69 15.13
N THR A 663 -7.02 -8.08 13.88
CA THR A 663 -5.95 -8.59 13.01
C THR A 663 -5.27 -7.47 12.25
N SER A 664 -6.00 -6.39 11.93
CA SER A 664 -5.43 -5.23 11.26
C SER A 664 -6.22 -3.95 11.58
N ILE A 665 -5.49 -2.83 11.65
CA ILE A 665 -6.07 -1.49 11.61
C ILE A 665 -5.20 -0.56 10.77
N ASN A 666 -5.79 0.03 9.73
CA ASN A 666 -5.04 0.76 8.73
C ASN A 666 -5.85 1.91 8.13
N PHE A 667 -5.14 2.93 7.67
CA PHE A 667 -5.73 3.99 6.85
C PHE A 667 -6.10 3.42 5.49
N VAL A 668 -7.35 3.62 5.06
CA VAL A 668 -7.76 3.45 3.65
C VAL A 668 -7.44 4.74 2.89
N ASP A 669 -7.68 5.88 3.57
CA ASP A 669 -7.37 7.24 3.14
C ASP A 669 -7.43 8.15 4.39
N ASN A 670 -7.14 9.45 4.24
CA ASN A 670 -7.13 10.40 5.37
C ASN A 670 -8.50 10.63 6.02
N SER A 671 -9.57 10.06 5.48
CA SER A 671 -10.93 10.14 6.01
C SER A 671 -11.50 8.78 6.44
N THR A 672 -10.73 7.70 6.33
CA THR A 672 -11.22 6.35 6.64
C THR A 672 -10.13 5.49 7.28
N ILE A 673 -10.37 5.03 8.51
CA ILE A 673 -9.60 3.97 9.15
C ILE A 673 -10.40 2.67 9.07
N ARG A 674 -9.82 1.60 8.53
CA ARG A 674 -10.41 0.27 8.48
C ARG A 674 -9.87 -0.60 9.60
N ILE A 675 -10.77 -1.26 10.32
CA ILE A 675 -10.48 -2.21 11.39
C ILE A 675 -11.01 -3.56 11.00
N LYS A 676 -10.21 -4.61 11.19
CA LYS A 676 -10.61 -5.99 11.00
C LYS A 676 -10.43 -6.84 12.25
N PHE A 677 -11.42 -7.67 12.53
CA PHE A 677 -11.42 -8.67 13.57
C PHE A 677 -11.11 -10.05 12.99
N ASN A 678 -10.50 -10.94 13.78
CA ASN A 678 -10.20 -12.32 13.40
C ASN A 678 -11.44 -13.21 13.24
N LYS A 679 -12.63 -12.69 13.57
CA LYS A 679 -13.91 -13.38 13.50
C LYS A 679 -15.05 -12.35 13.45
N SER A 680 -16.24 -12.82 13.07
CA SER A 680 -17.45 -11.99 13.10
C SER A 680 -17.76 -11.52 14.52
N VAL A 681 -18.04 -10.22 14.65
CA VAL A 681 -18.42 -9.56 15.90
C VAL A 681 -19.88 -9.12 15.86
N ASP A 682 -20.43 -8.82 17.03
CA ASP A 682 -21.76 -8.21 17.13
C ASP A 682 -21.73 -6.79 16.54
N ASN A 683 -22.65 -6.52 15.61
CA ASN A 683 -22.69 -5.26 14.89
C ASN A 683 -22.99 -4.07 15.81
N GLY A 684 -23.85 -4.25 16.83
CA GLY A 684 -24.16 -3.20 17.79
C GLY A 684 -22.91 -2.78 18.57
N SER A 685 -22.13 -3.77 19.04
CA SER A 685 -20.86 -3.52 19.72
C SER A 685 -19.83 -2.84 18.80
N ALA A 686 -19.71 -3.29 17.55
CA ALA A 686 -18.71 -2.81 16.59
C ALA A 686 -18.99 -1.41 16.06
N THR A 687 -20.26 -1.02 15.90
CA THR A 687 -20.63 0.33 15.43
C THR A 687 -20.75 1.38 16.53
N ASN A 688 -20.66 0.97 17.81
CA ASN A 688 -20.73 1.90 18.93
C ASN A 688 -19.42 2.71 19.04
N LYS A 689 -19.49 4.01 18.72
CA LYS A 689 -18.32 4.92 18.77
C LYS A 689 -17.62 4.96 20.12
N SER A 690 -18.35 4.78 21.23
CA SER A 690 -17.75 4.83 22.57
C SER A 690 -16.79 3.67 22.87
N ASN A 691 -16.77 2.65 22.01
CA ASN A 691 -15.83 1.55 22.07
C ASN A 691 -14.47 1.88 21.44
N TYR A 692 -14.34 3.05 20.82
CA TYR A 692 -13.14 3.50 20.12
C TYR A 692 -12.63 4.80 20.72
N LYS A 693 -11.31 4.87 20.93
CA LYS A 693 -10.61 6.10 21.30
C LYS A 693 -9.48 6.34 20.31
N LEU A 694 -9.39 7.54 19.77
CA LEU A 694 -8.34 7.93 18.82
C LEU A 694 -7.56 9.12 19.38
N ILE A 695 -6.27 8.92 19.63
CA ILE A 695 -5.33 9.97 20.04
C ILE A 695 -4.49 10.36 18.84
N ASP A 696 -4.33 11.64 18.58
CA ASP A 696 -3.30 12.17 17.70
C ASP A 696 -1.97 12.21 18.46
N ASN A 697 -0.98 11.42 18.06
CA ASN A 697 0.28 11.33 18.78
C ASN A 697 1.18 12.56 18.59
N SER A 698 0.95 13.35 17.55
CA SER A 698 1.71 14.58 17.32
C SER A 698 1.31 15.70 18.29
N THR A 699 0.06 15.68 18.76
CA THR A 699 -0.49 16.69 19.69
C THR A 699 -0.83 16.14 21.06
N GLY A 700 -0.94 14.82 21.22
CA GLY A 700 -1.51 14.16 22.39
C GLY A 700 -3.03 14.34 22.52
N GLU A 701 -3.70 14.91 21.52
CA GLU A 701 -5.12 15.24 21.56
C GLU A 701 -6.00 14.00 21.35
N ASP A 702 -7.06 13.87 22.16
CA ASP A 702 -8.10 12.87 21.95
C ASP A 702 -9.13 13.38 20.94
N ILE A 703 -8.96 12.92 19.71
CA ILE A 703 -9.74 13.28 18.53
C ILE A 703 -10.87 12.28 18.21
N SER A 704 -11.27 11.45 19.19
CA SER A 704 -12.35 10.45 19.00
C SER A 704 -13.67 11.08 18.52
N TYR A 705 -13.89 12.37 18.84
CA TYR A 705 -15.03 13.14 18.40
C TYR A 705 -15.10 13.35 16.87
N LYS A 706 -13.96 13.22 16.16
CA LYS A 706 -13.90 13.31 14.70
C LYS A 706 -14.47 12.07 13.99
N ILE A 707 -14.69 10.96 14.70
CA ILE A 707 -15.30 9.76 14.12
C ILE A 707 -16.77 10.08 13.78
N ASN A 708 -17.05 10.28 12.50
CA ASN A 708 -18.37 10.64 11.99
C ASN A 708 -19.32 9.45 11.99
N SER A 709 -18.86 8.29 11.55
CA SER A 709 -19.63 7.04 11.59
C SER A 709 -18.72 5.83 11.65
N ILE A 710 -19.26 4.73 12.15
CA ILE A 710 -18.64 3.41 12.08
C ILE A 710 -19.64 2.49 11.39
N SER A 711 -19.23 1.85 10.32
CA SER A 711 -20.10 0.98 9.54
C SER A 711 -19.32 -0.22 9.03
N GLY A 712 -19.98 -1.38 8.98
CA GLY A 712 -19.44 -2.51 8.21
C GLY A 712 -19.19 -2.09 6.76
N VAL A 713 -18.13 -2.63 6.17
CA VAL A 713 -17.76 -2.32 4.78
C VAL A 713 -18.86 -2.80 3.83
N SER A 714 -19.49 -1.89 3.08
CA SER A 714 -20.56 -2.17 2.12
C SER A 714 -20.03 -2.44 0.71
N GLY A 715 -20.72 -3.29 -0.07
CA GLY A 715 -20.29 -3.70 -1.43
C GLY A 715 -19.88 -5.16 -1.56
N LEU A 716 -20.02 -5.93 -0.48
CA LEU A 716 -19.69 -7.34 -0.37
C LEU A 716 -20.98 -8.17 -0.39
N ASN A 717 -20.95 -9.36 -0.98
CA ASN A 717 -22.08 -10.29 -0.88
C ASN A 717 -22.16 -10.85 0.55
N GLY A 718 -23.13 -10.35 1.31
CA GLY A 718 -23.44 -10.77 2.69
C GLY A 718 -22.82 -9.83 3.72
N ASP A 719 -23.58 -9.52 4.77
CA ASP A 719 -23.18 -8.71 5.93
C ASP A 719 -21.77 -9.08 6.42
N ASN A 720 -20.74 -8.36 5.98
CA ASN A 720 -19.41 -8.53 6.53
C ASN A 720 -19.38 -7.93 7.94
N ARG A 721 -19.40 -8.81 8.95
CA ARG A 721 -19.40 -8.46 10.37
C ARG A 721 -18.03 -8.63 11.03
N ASP A 722 -16.96 -8.75 10.24
CA ASP A 722 -15.58 -8.79 10.76
C ASP A 722 -14.75 -7.56 10.38
N THR A 723 -15.22 -6.72 9.44
CA THR A 723 -14.48 -5.56 8.94
C THR A 723 -15.34 -4.29 8.99
N TYR A 724 -14.82 -3.23 9.62
CA TYR A 724 -15.51 -1.97 9.89
C TYR A 724 -14.68 -0.77 9.48
N ASP A 725 -15.32 0.20 8.81
CA ASP A 725 -14.72 1.50 8.48
C ASP A 725 -15.16 2.54 9.51
N LEU A 726 -14.18 3.14 10.18
CA LEU A 726 -14.30 4.39 10.92
C LEU A 726 -14.15 5.53 9.93
N LYS A 727 -15.27 6.19 9.61
CA LYS A 727 -15.31 7.29 8.65
C LYS A 727 -15.26 8.62 9.36
N PHE A 728 -14.46 9.53 8.82
CA PHE A 728 -14.28 10.91 9.26
C PHE A 728 -14.91 11.83 8.20
N LEU A 729 -15.32 13.04 8.58
CA LEU A 729 -15.79 14.02 7.60
C LEU A 729 -14.60 14.47 6.73
N SER A 730 -14.85 14.78 5.45
CA SER A 730 -13.80 15.30 4.56
C SER A 730 -13.21 16.64 5.02
N THR A 731 -13.91 17.36 5.89
CA THR A 731 -13.43 18.59 6.57
C THR A 731 -12.61 18.31 7.83
N GLN A 732 -12.50 17.05 8.26
CA GLN A 732 -11.82 16.60 9.47
C GLN A 732 -10.85 15.46 9.16
N GLN A 733 -10.05 15.62 8.11
CA GLN A 733 -9.05 14.65 7.70
C GLN A 733 -7.99 14.41 8.79
N LEU A 734 -7.43 13.21 8.74
CA LEU A 734 -6.38 12.72 9.62
C LEU A 734 -5.03 12.96 8.96
N ASP A 735 -4.41 14.09 9.30
CA ASP A 735 -3.19 14.61 8.65
C ASP A 735 -1.91 14.49 9.51
N SER A 736 -2.00 13.80 10.65
CA SER A 736 -0.89 13.61 11.58
C SER A 736 -0.14 12.33 11.25
N SER A 737 1.16 12.32 11.56
CA SER A 737 2.05 11.20 11.21
C SER A 737 1.69 9.92 11.97
N LYS A 738 1.10 10.03 13.16
CA LYS A 738 0.78 8.88 14.03
C LYS A 738 -0.49 9.13 14.83
N TYR A 739 -1.28 8.06 14.97
CA TYR A 739 -2.43 8.03 15.84
C TYR A 739 -2.41 6.80 16.73
N THR A 740 -2.87 6.91 17.97
CA THR A 740 -3.06 5.76 18.85
C THR A 740 -4.54 5.47 18.90
N ILE A 741 -4.94 4.34 18.34
CA ILE A 741 -6.30 3.85 18.53
C ILE A 741 -6.38 2.94 19.75
N THR A 742 -7.48 3.00 20.47
CA THR A 742 -7.85 2.01 21.50
C THR A 742 -9.24 1.47 21.20
N VAL A 743 -9.41 0.16 21.25
CA VAL A 743 -10.68 -0.53 21.00
C VAL A 743 -11.05 -1.42 22.17
N ASN A 744 -12.30 -1.31 22.64
CA ASN A 744 -12.83 -1.99 23.82
C ASN A 744 -14.25 -2.51 23.59
N ASN A 745 -14.75 -3.41 24.46
CA ASN A 745 -16.16 -3.81 24.54
C ASN A 745 -16.79 -4.35 23.23
N ILE A 746 -15.96 -4.85 22.30
CA ILE A 746 -16.41 -5.60 21.12
C ILE A 746 -16.59 -7.06 21.52
N PHE A 747 -17.71 -7.69 21.18
CA PHE A 747 -17.95 -9.10 21.48
C PHE A 747 -18.32 -9.90 20.23
N ASP A 748 -17.98 -11.19 20.23
CA ASP A 748 -18.37 -12.11 19.16
C ASP A 748 -19.84 -12.54 19.29
N ARG A 749 -20.29 -13.35 18.33
CA ARG A 749 -21.65 -13.94 18.29
C ARG A 749 -21.69 -15.37 18.84
N SER A 750 -20.65 -15.80 19.55
CA SER A 750 -20.61 -17.14 20.12
C SER A 750 -21.49 -17.24 21.37
N SER A 751 -21.74 -18.47 21.85
CA SER A 751 -22.51 -18.70 23.08
C SER A 751 -21.69 -19.60 24.03
N PRO A 752 -21.20 -19.07 25.17
CA PRO A 752 -21.32 -17.68 25.65
C PRO A 752 -20.47 -16.69 24.83
N VAL A 753 -20.87 -15.42 24.77
CA VAL A 753 -20.13 -14.38 24.03
C VAL A 753 -18.73 -14.14 24.63
N ASN A 754 -17.73 -13.96 23.78
CA ASN A 754 -16.40 -13.52 24.21
C ASN A 754 -16.21 -12.03 23.91
N VAL A 755 -15.71 -11.27 24.89
CA VAL A 755 -15.40 -9.84 24.76
C VAL A 755 -13.91 -9.65 24.46
N ILE A 756 -13.57 -8.77 23.52
CA ILE A 756 -12.20 -8.37 23.17
C ILE A 756 -11.44 -7.88 24.42
N ASN A 757 -10.16 -8.21 24.53
CA ASN A 757 -9.29 -7.52 25.48
C ASN A 757 -9.05 -6.09 24.99
N THR A 758 -8.84 -5.12 25.88
CA THR A 758 -8.44 -3.78 25.47
C THR A 758 -7.28 -3.83 24.49
N TYR A 759 -7.54 -3.38 23.27
CA TYR A 759 -6.57 -3.34 22.20
C TYR A 759 -6.10 -1.90 22.03
N SER A 760 -4.79 -1.69 21.95
CA SER A 760 -4.24 -0.37 21.65
C SER A 760 -3.09 -0.51 20.67
N GLN A 761 -3.10 0.32 19.63
CA GLN A 761 -2.07 0.32 18.60
C GLN A 761 -1.80 1.74 18.12
N VAL A 762 -0.53 2.04 17.88
CA VAL A 762 -0.12 3.21 17.11
C VAL A 762 -0.19 2.86 15.63
N ILE A 763 -0.96 3.61 14.87
CA ILE A 763 -1.08 3.55 13.42
C ILE A 763 -0.36 4.75 12.80
N GLU A 764 0.43 4.53 11.76
CA GLU A 764 1.07 5.61 11.01
C GLU A 764 0.03 6.24 10.07
N GLY A 765 -0.12 7.56 10.10
CA GLY A 765 -1.06 8.33 9.28
C GLY A 765 -0.50 8.68 7.91
N GLY A 766 -1.38 8.73 6.89
CA GLY A 766 -1.01 8.77 5.48
C GLY A 766 -0.58 10.13 4.91
N ASN A 767 -0.79 11.25 5.62
CA ASN A 767 -0.56 12.57 5.04
C ASN A 767 0.53 13.38 5.76
N ASN A 768 1.79 13.01 5.52
CA ASN A 768 2.94 13.70 6.13
C ASN A 768 3.29 15.05 5.49
N LYS A 769 2.48 15.57 4.57
CA LYS A 769 2.82 16.76 3.79
C LYS A 769 2.88 18.02 4.67
N THR A 770 4.02 18.69 4.63
CA THR A 770 4.27 19.97 5.30
C THR A 770 3.70 21.09 4.44
N GLU A 771 2.83 21.94 4.98
CA GLU A 771 2.14 23.01 4.22
C GLU A 771 2.01 24.32 5.02
N VAL A 772 1.96 25.45 4.30
CA VAL A 772 1.64 26.78 4.84
C VAL A 772 0.13 26.98 4.77
N THR A 773 -0.50 27.23 5.93
CA THR A 773 -1.96 27.38 6.05
C THR A 773 -2.42 28.80 5.76
N SER A 774 -1.63 29.81 6.14
CA SER A 774 -1.93 31.21 5.81
C SER A 774 -0.72 32.12 5.97
N ILE A 775 -0.76 33.26 5.27
CA ILE A 775 0.19 34.37 5.42
C ILE A 775 -0.63 35.63 5.68
N VAL A 776 -0.41 36.26 6.82
CA VAL A 776 -1.27 37.33 7.34
C VAL A 776 -0.41 38.51 7.76
N LYS A 777 -0.81 39.73 7.37
CA LYS A 777 -0.21 40.95 7.91
C LYS A 777 -0.54 41.02 9.40
N LYS A 778 0.42 41.35 10.27
CA LYS A 778 0.13 41.46 11.70
C LYS A 778 -0.77 42.67 11.98
N SER A 779 -1.78 42.51 12.85
CA SER A 779 -2.84 43.51 13.04
C SER A 779 -2.39 44.72 13.86
N ASP A 780 -1.43 44.54 14.76
CA ASP A 780 -0.95 45.55 15.71
C ASP A 780 0.30 46.32 15.21
N THR A 781 0.92 45.85 14.13
CA THR A 781 2.21 46.33 13.62
C THR A 781 2.21 46.38 12.10
N SER A 782 2.52 47.56 11.53
CA SER A 782 2.37 47.80 10.09
C SER A 782 3.43 47.14 9.21
N GLY A 783 4.56 46.71 9.79
CA GLY A 783 5.73 46.14 9.12
C GLY A 783 5.88 44.62 9.26
N ASP A 784 4.99 43.94 9.96
CA ASP A 784 5.13 42.52 10.31
C ASP A 784 4.21 41.64 9.47
N VAL A 785 4.73 40.45 9.10
CA VAL A 785 3.99 39.39 8.42
C VAL A 785 4.12 38.10 9.21
N VAL A 786 3.02 37.41 9.45
CA VAL A 786 2.98 36.12 10.15
C VAL A 786 2.63 35.02 9.17
N ILE A 787 3.43 33.96 9.14
CA ILE A 787 3.23 32.77 8.31
C ILE A 787 2.85 31.61 9.24
N PHE A 788 1.73 30.94 8.96
CA PHE A 788 1.22 29.80 9.71
C PHE A 788 1.45 28.49 8.96
N PHE A 789 1.76 27.42 9.69
CA PHE A 789 1.99 26.07 9.16
C PHE A 789 0.93 25.10 9.68
N ASN A 790 0.71 23.99 8.96
CA ASN A 790 -0.25 22.96 9.36
C ASN A 790 0.25 22.13 10.56
N LYS A 791 1.55 22.15 10.86
CA LYS A 791 2.22 21.40 11.93
C LYS A 791 3.44 22.17 12.48
N ALA A 792 4.02 21.67 13.57
CA ALA A 792 5.22 22.25 14.17
C ALA A 792 6.43 22.05 13.24
N MET A 793 7.20 23.11 13.04
CA MET A 793 8.34 23.13 12.15
C MET A 793 9.64 22.88 12.90
N ASP A 794 10.69 22.51 12.18
CA ASP A 794 12.05 22.47 12.72
C ASP A 794 12.51 23.92 12.93
N GLU A 795 12.66 24.31 14.21
CA GLU A 795 13.05 25.66 14.65
C GLU A 795 14.32 26.16 13.92
N SER A 796 15.30 25.29 13.66
CA SER A 796 16.55 25.67 12.99
C SER A 796 16.35 26.07 11.53
N THR A 797 15.38 25.46 10.86
CA THR A 797 14.98 25.85 9.51
C THR A 797 14.00 27.02 9.52
N LEU A 798 13.21 27.18 10.57
CA LEU A 798 12.22 28.23 10.73
C LEU A 798 12.85 29.60 11.04
N ILE A 799 13.96 29.63 11.79
CA ILE A 799 14.66 30.87 12.14
C ILE A 799 15.59 31.39 11.03
N ASN A 800 15.89 30.57 10.00
CA ASN A 800 16.87 30.92 8.97
C ASN A 800 16.29 31.93 7.96
N PRO A 801 16.78 33.18 7.90
CA PRO A 801 16.23 34.20 7.00
C PRO A 801 16.42 33.88 5.50
N GLU A 802 17.40 33.05 5.13
CA GLU A 802 17.61 32.63 3.73
C GLU A 802 16.49 31.72 3.20
N ASN A 803 15.68 31.15 4.10
CA ASN A 803 14.54 30.32 3.73
C ASN A 803 13.32 31.16 3.30
N TYR A 804 13.39 32.49 3.42
CA TYR A 804 12.30 33.40 3.13
C TYR A 804 12.66 34.41 2.04
N PHE A 805 11.67 34.76 1.24
CA PHE A 805 11.77 35.80 0.23
C PHE A 805 10.42 36.53 0.10
N PHE A 806 10.39 37.64 -0.62
CA PHE A 806 9.15 38.34 -0.92
C PHE A 806 9.08 38.75 -2.39
N ILE A 807 7.88 39.01 -2.88
CA ILE A 807 7.66 39.61 -4.20
C ILE A 807 7.31 41.08 -3.97
N ASP A 808 8.07 41.96 -4.61
CA ASP A 808 7.90 43.41 -4.47
C ASP A 808 6.75 43.98 -5.31
N GLY A 809 6.45 45.28 -5.18
CA GLY A 809 5.39 45.93 -5.95
C GLY A 809 5.62 45.97 -7.47
N LYS A 810 6.84 45.70 -7.93
CA LYS A 810 7.16 45.56 -9.36
C LYS A 810 6.99 44.11 -9.85
N GLY A 811 6.68 43.18 -8.96
CA GLY A 811 6.59 41.76 -9.25
C GLY A 811 7.94 41.03 -9.23
N GLU A 812 9.01 41.65 -8.73
CA GLU A 812 10.32 41.02 -8.65
C GLU A 812 10.49 40.23 -7.35
N MET A 813 11.09 39.03 -7.45
CA MET A 813 11.46 38.23 -6.29
C MET A 813 12.69 38.84 -5.60
N ARG A 814 12.58 39.12 -4.30
CA ARG A 814 13.62 39.72 -3.45
C ARG A 814 13.89 38.82 -2.25
N LYS A 815 15.16 38.64 -1.88
CA LYS A 815 15.52 38.09 -0.56
C LYS A 815 15.04 39.04 0.55
N LEU A 816 14.87 38.52 1.77
CA LEU A 816 14.65 39.38 2.92
C LEU A 816 15.79 40.42 3.06
N PRO A 817 15.48 41.68 3.41
CA PRO A 817 16.52 42.68 3.66
C PRO A 817 17.32 42.32 4.92
N ALA A 818 18.58 42.74 4.98
CA ALA A 818 19.51 42.35 6.05
C ALA A 818 19.08 42.77 7.47
N ASN A 819 18.14 43.70 7.58
CA ASN A 819 17.58 44.20 8.84
C ASN A 819 16.18 43.63 9.15
N ALA A 820 15.69 42.66 8.35
CA ALA A 820 14.49 41.91 8.71
C ALA A 820 14.79 40.89 9.80
N PHE A 821 13.84 40.71 10.72
CA PHE A 821 13.93 39.70 11.78
C PHE A 821 12.94 38.57 11.51
N VAL A 822 13.35 37.34 11.80
CA VAL A 822 12.53 36.14 11.71
C VAL A 822 12.43 35.55 13.11
N VAL A 823 11.21 35.52 13.66
CA VAL A 823 10.95 35.09 15.04
C VAL A 823 9.87 34.01 15.03
N PRO A 824 10.22 32.74 15.32
CA PRO A 824 9.24 31.68 15.45
C PRO A 824 8.37 31.87 16.69
N ALA A 825 7.12 31.43 16.63
CA ALA A 825 6.26 31.32 17.80
C ALA A 825 6.69 30.15 18.70
N GLY A 826 6.32 30.18 19.98
CA GLY A 826 6.77 29.17 20.95
C GLY A 826 6.27 27.74 20.71
N ASP A 827 5.36 27.53 19.75
CA ASP A 827 4.85 26.22 19.34
C ASP A 827 5.42 25.74 17.98
N ASP A 828 6.32 26.52 17.36
CA ASP A 828 6.90 26.31 16.03
C ASP A 828 5.87 26.18 14.89
N LYS A 829 4.61 26.57 15.10
CA LYS A 829 3.56 26.50 14.06
C LYS A 829 3.34 27.82 13.33
N SER A 830 4.05 28.86 13.72
CA SER A 830 4.09 30.11 12.98
C SER A 830 5.42 30.83 13.11
N VAL A 831 5.68 31.74 12.19
CA VAL A 831 6.86 32.61 12.21
C VAL A 831 6.45 34.04 11.86
N THR A 832 6.94 35.00 12.64
CA THR A 832 6.78 36.43 12.38
C THR A 832 8.02 36.95 11.66
N ILE A 833 7.82 37.63 10.54
CA ILE A 833 8.84 38.32 9.77
C ILE A 833 8.59 39.82 9.89
N THR A 834 9.51 40.51 10.56
CA THR A 834 9.46 41.96 10.78
C THR A 834 10.32 42.68 9.76
N PHE A 835 9.70 43.49 8.90
CA PHE A 835 10.41 44.38 7.99
C PHE A 835 10.69 45.74 8.64
N SER A 836 11.76 46.42 8.22
CA SER A 836 12.01 47.80 8.66
C SER A 836 10.96 48.77 8.14
N SER A 837 10.83 49.93 8.81
CA SER A 837 9.84 50.97 8.49
C SER A 837 9.92 51.57 7.08
N SER A 838 10.96 51.24 6.32
CA SER A 838 11.11 51.60 4.89
C SER A 838 10.27 50.73 3.95
N TYR A 839 9.80 49.57 4.41
CA TYR A 839 8.97 48.64 3.64
C TYR A 839 7.49 48.80 3.98
N ILE A 840 6.63 48.53 2.99
CA ILE A 840 5.17 48.63 3.13
C ILE A 840 4.55 47.26 2.82
N ILE A 841 3.93 46.64 3.83
CA ILE A 841 3.26 45.35 3.67
C ILE A 841 1.88 45.54 3.03
N GLY A 842 1.66 44.91 1.88
CA GLY A 842 0.40 44.93 1.14
C GLY A 842 0.53 45.37 -0.32
N GLN A 843 -0.57 45.80 -0.90
CA GLN A 843 -0.66 46.18 -2.32
C GLN A 843 0.07 47.50 -2.61
N GLY A 844 0.82 47.55 -3.71
CA GLY A 844 1.48 48.74 -4.25
C GLY A 844 2.39 48.40 -5.42
N THR A 845 2.95 49.42 -6.08
CA THR A 845 3.72 49.27 -7.32
C THR A 845 5.21 49.61 -7.21
N ALA A 846 5.67 50.06 -6.03
CA ALA A 846 7.07 50.37 -5.78
C ALA A 846 7.84 49.15 -5.21
N ASP A 847 9.17 49.17 -5.34
CA ASP A 847 10.05 48.06 -4.90
C ASP A 847 10.16 47.92 -3.38
N ASN A 848 9.72 48.91 -2.61
CA ASN A 848 9.64 48.82 -1.15
C ASN A 848 8.31 48.22 -0.66
N TYR A 849 7.39 47.83 -1.55
CA TYR A 849 6.20 47.08 -1.16
C TYR A 849 6.50 45.59 -1.02
N VAL A 850 5.88 44.94 -0.05
CA VAL A 850 5.91 43.49 0.16
C VAL A 850 4.52 42.95 -0.17
N VAL A 851 4.34 42.42 -1.38
CA VAL A 851 3.03 42.02 -1.92
C VAL A 851 2.72 40.55 -1.63
N LYS A 852 3.72 39.68 -1.79
CA LYS A 852 3.62 38.23 -1.48
C LYS A 852 4.83 37.81 -0.66
N MET A 853 4.64 36.77 0.15
CA MET A 853 5.74 36.09 0.83
C MET A 853 6.02 34.74 0.21
N GLY A 854 7.29 34.37 0.22
CA GLY A 854 7.79 33.10 -0.23
C GLY A 854 8.59 32.37 0.84
N ILE A 855 8.48 31.05 0.86
CA ILE A 855 9.13 30.15 1.82
C ILE A 855 9.76 29.00 1.04
N SER A 856 11.00 28.63 1.38
CA SER A 856 11.73 27.51 0.80
C SER A 856 12.60 26.84 1.86
N ASN A 857 12.88 25.54 1.71
CA ASN A 857 13.80 24.79 2.58
C ASN A 857 13.44 24.72 4.09
N VAL A 858 12.23 25.10 4.47
CA VAL A 858 11.69 24.88 5.82
C VAL A 858 11.23 23.43 5.94
N LYS A 859 11.60 22.77 7.03
CA LYS A 859 11.29 21.37 7.31
C LYS A 859 10.40 21.23 8.53
N ASP A 860 9.59 20.19 8.59
CA ASP A 860 8.97 19.79 9.85
C ASP A 860 10.01 19.15 10.80
N GLN A 861 9.62 18.92 12.06
CA GLN A 861 10.48 18.27 13.05
C GLN A 861 10.91 16.84 12.67
N ASN A 862 10.26 16.22 11.68
CA ASN A 862 10.61 14.90 11.15
C ASN A 862 11.54 14.98 9.92
N GLY A 863 11.93 16.19 9.49
CA GLY A 863 12.79 16.43 8.35
C GLY A 863 12.07 16.50 7.00
N ASN A 864 10.74 16.45 6.97
CA ASN A 864 9.95 16.59 5.74
C ASN A 864 9.93 18.05 5.27
N LEU A 865 10.35 18.28 4.03
CA LEU A 865 10.33 19.59 3.40
C LEU A 865 8.90 20.08 3.14
N LEU A 866 8.70 21.39 3.27
CA LEU A 866 7.55 22.10 2.70
C LEU A 866 7.45 21.80 1.19
N ASP A 867 6.25 21.48 0.70
CA ASP A 867 5.98 20.97 -0.66
C ASP A 867 6.73 21.69 -1.80
N GLY A 868 7.79 21.07 -2.33
CA GLY A 868 8.54 21.57 -3.48
C GLY A 868 9.50 22.74 -3.19
N VAL A 869 10.23 23.13 -4.22
CA VAL A 869 11.42 24.02 -4.14
C VAL A 869 11.10 25.42 -3.58
N ALA A 870 9.83 25.90 -3.65
CA ALA A 870 9.34 27.14 -3.01
C ALA A 870 7.80 27.26 -2.95
N TYR A 871 7.24 27.72 -1.83
CA TYR A 871 5.83 28.11 -1.64
C TYR A 871 5.69 29.64 -1.73
N THR A 872 4.67 30.17 -2.41
CA THR A 872 4.39 31.62 -2.46
C THR A 872 2.90 31.93 -2.35
N SER A 873 2.52 32.88 -1.49
CA SER A 873 1.12 33.31 -1.34
C SER A 873 0.99 34.81 -1.05
N GLU A 874 -0.21 35.35 -1.30
CA GLU A 874 -0.56 36.72 -0.97
C GLU A 874 -0.67 36.93 0.55
N ILE A 875 -0.35 38.14 0.99
CA ILE A 875 -0.46 38.51 2.40
C ILE A 875 -1.90 38.97 2.68
N SER A 876 -2.63 38.19 3.47
CA SER A 876 -3.98 38.54 3.88
C SER A 876 -3.98 39.73 4.85
N SER A 877 -4.90 40.67 4.63
CA SER A 877 -5.26 41.72 5.60
C SER A 877 -6.66 41.52 6.19
N ASN A 878 -7.22 40.32 6.06
CA ASN A 878 -8.51 39.96 6.64
C ASN A 878 -8.31 39.36 8.04
N TYR A 879 -8.71 40.12 9.06
CA TYR A 879 -8.57 39.74 10.47
C TYR A 879 -9.79 39.00 11.04
N ASN A 880 -10.85 38.80 10.26
CA ASN A 880 -12.11 38.20 10.75
C ASN A 880 -12.02 36.69 10.98
N ASN A 881 -10.95 36.04 10.50
CA ASN A 881 -10.75 34.60 10.57
C ASN A 881 -9.81 34.19 11.72
N GLY A 882 -9.91 34.82 12.89
CA GLY A 882 -9.11 34.44 14.06
C GLY A 882 -9.51 33.09 14.65
N PRO A 883 -8.80 32.60 15.69
CA PRO A 883 -9.10 31.32 16.33
C PRO A 883 -10.56 31.22 16.80
N SER A 884 -11.19 30.07 16.61
CA SER A 884 -12.57 29.81 17.05
C SER A 884 -12.68 28.49 17.81
N LEU A 885 -13.68 28.35 18.68
CA LEU A 885 -13.94 27.11 19.42
C LEU A 885 -14.25 25.96 18.44
N ILE A 886 -13.54 24.85 18.58
CA ILE A 886 -13.94 23.60 17.92
C ILE A 886 -15.08 23.00 18.75
N GLN A 887 -16.26 22.93 18.15
CA GLN A 887 -17.43 22.35 18.80
C GLN A 887 -17.16 20.90 19.23
N THR A 888 -17.75 20.52 20.36
CA THR A 888 -17.72 19.21 20.99
C THR A 888 -16.36 18.76 21.57
N THR A 889 -15.38 19.67 21.64
CA THR A 889 -14.03 19.35 22.16
C THR A 889 -13.86 19.67 23.64
N SER A 890 -14.77 20.47 24.21
CA SER A 890 -14.71 20.85 25.62
C SER A 890 -14.73 19.64 26.54
N LYS A 891 -13.69 19.47 27.37
CA LYS A 891 -13.54 18.37 28.33
C LYS A 891 -13.27 18.89 29.73
N LEU A 892 -13.98 18.33 30.70
CA LEU A 892 -13.78 18.58 32.13
C LEU A 892 -12.91 17.48 32.74
N SER A 893 -11.93 17.88 33.55
CA SER A 893 -11.12 16.98 34.38
C SER A 893 -10.80 17.64 35.73
N TYR A 894 -10.25 16.87 36.67
CA TYR A 894 -9.80 17.36 37.97
C TYR A 894 -8.34 17.02 38.21
N GLU A 895 -7.61 17.97 38.81
CA GLU A 895 -6.29 17.73 39.40
C GLU A 895 -6.31 18.22 40.85
N GLY A 896 -6.43 17.27 41.78
CA GLY A 896 -6.73 17.57 43.18
C GLY A 896 -8.05 18.35 43.32
N ASN A 897 -7.99 19.53 43.95
CA ASN A 897 -9.15 20.42 44.11
C ASN A 897 -9.34 21.42 42.96
N THR A 898 -8.52 21.33 41.89
CA THR A 898 -8.63 22.22 40.73
C THR A 898 -9.48 21.56 39.66
N MET A 899 -10.54 22.23 39.23
CA MET A 899 -11.29 21.83 38.04
C MET A 899 -10.61 22.41 36.79
N LYS A 900 -10.31 21.54 35.83
CA LYS A 900 -9.75 21.89 34.53
C LYS A 900 -10.80 21.73 33.46
N VAL A 901 -11.08 22.79 32.70
CA VAL A 901 -11.88 22.72 31.48
C VAL A 901 -10.95 22.99 30.31
N LYS A 902 -10.68 21.96 29.52
CA LYS A 902 -9.88 22.05 28.30
C LYS A 902 -10.82 22.29 27.13
N VAL A 903 -10.53 23.29 26.31
CA VAL A 903 -11.22 23.52 25.03
C VAL A 903 -10.21 23.59 23.90
N SER A 904 -10.58 23.11 22.71
CA SER A 904 -9.69 23.10 21.55
C SER A 904 -10.13 24.15 20.54
N LEU A 905 -9.16 24.83 19.94
CA LEU A 905 -9.37 25.93 19.00
C LEU A 905 -8.95 25.54 17.58
N THR A 906 -9.50 26.21 16.57
CA THR A 906 -9.10 26.01 15.17
C THR A 906 -7.62 26.31 14.94
N ASP A 907 -7.10 27.32 15.66
CA ASP A 907 -5.73 27.82 15.58
C ASP A 907 -5.20 28.15 16.99
N GLY A 908 -3.88 28.16 17.17
CA GLY A 908 -3.24 28.48 18.45
C GLY A 908 -3.40 29.95 18.83
N LEU A 909 -3.39 30.21 20.14
CA LEU A 909 -3.33 31.57 20.67
C LEU A 909 -1.88 31.94 20.99
N ASP A 910 -1.54 33.21 20.79
CA ASP A 910 -0.28 33.82 21.25
C ASP A 910 -0.52 34.57 22.57
N ALA A 911 -1.69 35.20 22.71
CA ALA A 911 -2.14 35.84 23.94
C ALA A 911 -3.48 35.26 24.40
N LEU A 912 -3.55 34.84 25.67
CA LEU A 912 -4.78 34.36 26.32
C LEU A 912 -5.29 35.39 27.34
N ALA A 913 -6.47 35.95 27.08
CA ALA A 913 -7.24 36.68 28.07
C ALA A 913 -8.30 35.75 28.67
N ILE A 914 -8.03 35.19 29.86
CA ILE A 914 -8.94 34.23 30.52
C ILE A 914 -10.37 34.75 30.75
N ARG A 915 -10.56 36.08 30.72
CA ARG A 915 -11.87 36.74 30.82
C ARG A 915 -12.73 36.61 29.56
N ASP A 916 -12.13 36.25 28.42
CA ASP A 916 -12.87 35.96 27.21
C ASP A 916 -13.68 34.68 27.35
N PHE A 917 -13.27 33.78 28.24
CA PHE A 917 -13.89 32.48 28.45
C PHE A 917 -14.78 32.49 29.69
N THR A 918 -15.94 31.84 29.57
CA THR A 918 -16.78 31.47 30.70
C THR A 918 -17.23 30.03 30.58
N VAL A 919 -17.38 29.34 31.72
CA VAL A 919 -17.99 28.02 31.81
C VAL A 919 -19.21 28.15 32.71
N ASP A 920 -20.41 27.88 32.21
CA ASP A 920 -21.67 28.18 32.91
C ASP A 920 -21.76 29.64 33.40
N GLY A 921 -21.26 30.58 32.60
CA GLY A 921 -21.16 32.00 32.97
C GLY A 921 -20.10 32.34 34.03
N GLN A 922 -19.36 31.35 34.56
CA GLN A 922 -18.28 31.58 35.51
C GLN A 922 -16.95 31.86 34.79
N ILE A 923 -16.27 32.95 35.16
CA ILE A 923 -14.94 33.28 34.66
C ILE A 923 -13.89 32.38 35.37
N PRO A 924 -12.98 31.72 34.63
CA PRO A 924 -11.86 30.95 35.19
C PRO A 924 -11.00 31.77 36.16
N ASP A 925 -10.38 31.11 37.14
CA ASP A 925 -9.45 31.77 38.08
C ASP A 925 -8.07 32.00 37.45
N SER A 926 -7.68 31.10 36.54
CA SER A 926 -6.46 31.18 35.74
C SER A 926 -6.60 30.29 34.50
N GLY A 927 -5.65 30.33 33.59
CA GLY A 927 -5.63 29.45 32.43
C GLY A 927 -4.31 29.58 31.66
N TYR A 928 -4.04 28.62 30.79
CA TYR A 928 -2.86 28.61 29.93
C TYR A 928 -3.18 27.99 28.58
N ILE A 929 -2.31 28.27 27.60
CA ILE A 929 -2.39 27.72 26.24
C ILE A 929 -1.46 26.51 26.17
N GLU A 930 -1.92 25.45 25.52
CA GLU A 930 -1.14 24.26 25.21
C GLU A 930 -1.37 23.92 23.73
N GLY A 931 -0.55 24.50 22.85
CA GLY A 931 -0.77 24.45 21.40
C GLY A 931 -2.07 25.12 20.98
N LYS A 932 -3.03 24.34 20.47
CA LYS A 932 -4.37 24.84 20.10
C LYS A 932 -5.38 24.76 21.25
N ASP A 933 -4.97 24.21 22.38
CA ASP A 933 -5.85 24.02 23.51
C ASP A 933 -5.74 25.18 24.49
N VAL A 934 -6.88 25.56 25.05
CA VAL A 934 -6.95 26.47 26.19
C VAL A 934 -7.41 25.68 27.39
N VAL A 935 -6.56 25.64 28.42
CA VAL A 935 -6.87 24.98 29.69
C VAL A 935 -7.31 26.04 30.68
N LEU A 936 -8.60 26.03 31.00
CA LEU A 936 -9.25 26.92 31.95
C LEU A 936 -9.24 26.28 33.35
N LEU A 937 -8.72 26.99 34.34
CA LEU A 937 -8.54 26.50 35.71
C LEU A 937 -9.50 27.20 36.67
N PHE A 938 -10.28 26.41 37.40
CA PHE A 938 -11.11 26.87 38.51
C PHE A 938 -10.60 26.27 39.81
N LYS A 939 -10.24 27.13 40.76
CA LYS A 939 -9.78 26.80 42.12
C LYS A 939 -10.79 27.23 43.18
N ASN A 940 -11.66 28.19 42.85
CA ASN A 940 -12.71 28.64 43.75
C ASN A 940 -13.87 27.64 43.82
N MET A 941 -14.08 27.05 44.99
CA MET A 941 -15.12 26.03 45.21
C MET A 941 -16.54 26.50 44.90
N ASN A 942 -16.86 27.80 45.10
CA ASN A 942 -18.19 28.31 44.75
C ASN A 942 -18.42 28.29 43.24
N LYS A 943 -17.40 28.65 42.44
CA LYS A 943 -17.48 28.58 40.98
C LYS A 943 -17.61 27.13 40.49
N ILE A 944 -16.83 26.23 41.07
CA ILE A 944 -16.87 24.79 40.76
C ILE A 944 -18.25 24.21 41.07
N ASN A 945 -18.82 24.53 42.24
CA ASN A 945 -20.13 24.04 42.65
C ASN A 945 -21.25 24.60 41.76
N ASN A 946 -21.17 25.86 41.33
CA ASN A 946 -22.11 26.44 40.37
C ASN A 946 -22.08 25.66 39.04
N ILE A 947 -20.88 25.47 38.47
CA ILE A 947 -20.72 24.70 37.21
C ILE A 947 -21.25 23.27 37.37
N ARG A 948 -20.97 22.59 38.48
CA ARG A 948 -21.47 21.24 38.78
C ARG A 948 -23.00 21.17 38.92
N SER A 949 -23.64 22.27 39.28
CA SER A 949 -25.09 22.35 39.50
C SER A 949 -25.90 22.54 38.20
N ALA A 950 -25.24 22.78 37.06
CA ALA A 950 -25.88 22.95 35.75
C ALA A 950 -26.54 21.66 35.19
N GLY A 951 -26.37 20.53 35.88
CA GLY A 951 -26.94 19.24 35.52
C GLY A 951 -25.97 18.42 34.67
N ALA A 952 -26.40 17.99 33.49
CA ALA A 952 -25.64 17.07 32.66
C ALA A 952 -24.76 17.73 31.60
N THR A 953 -25.14 18.94 31.18
CA THR A 953 -24.39 19.74 30.23
C THR A 953 -24.39 21.20 30.66
N THR A 954 -23.35 21.92 30.29
CA THR A 954 -23.28 23.38 30.37
C THR A 954 -22.57 23.91 29.12
N THR A 955 -22.37 25.22 29.03
CA THR A 955 -21.68 25.87 27.92
C THR A 955 -20.30 26.34 28.33
N VAL A 956 -19.34 26.19 27.42
CA VAL A 956 -18.15 27.03 27.38
C VAL A 956 -18.43 28.13 26.37
N SER A 957 -18.38 29.39 26.79
CA SER A 957 -18.64 30.54 25.91
C SER A 957 -17.40 31.40 25.80
N VAL A 958 -17.09 31.82 24.58
CA VAL A 958 -16.10 32.86 24.28
C VAL A 958 -16.86 34.13 23.95
N SER A 959 -16.74 35.15 24.80
CA SER A 959 -17.50 36.41 24.72
C SER A 959 -16.65 37.64 24.43
N GLY A 960 -15.32 37.53 24.52
CA GLY A 960 -14.38 38.64 24.35
C GLY A 960 -13.32 38.36 23.30
N GLY A 961 -12.70 39.42 22.79
CA GLY A 961 -11.75 39.38 21.67
C GLY A 961 -10.37 39.93 22.04
N ASP A 962 -9.97 39.82 23.31
CA ASP A 962 -8.64 40.25 23.76
C ASP A 962 -7.61 39.11 23.59
N SER A 963 -8.07 37.87 23.53
CA SER A 963 -7.27 36.70 23.14
C SER A 963 -6.99 36.78 21.64
N THR A 964 -5.72 36.65 21.27
CA THR A 964 -5.27 36.77 19.88
C THR A 964 -4.29 35.67 19.51
N ASP A 965 -4.25 35.32 18.22
CA ASP A 965 -3.15 34.53 17.66
C ASP A 965 -1.90 35.39 17.42
N ALA A 966 -0.84 34.77 16.88
CA ALA A 966 0.43 35.41 16.59
C ALA A 966 0.33 36.58 15.59
N ALA A 967 -0.71 36.60 14.74
CA ALA A 967 -1.00 37.70 13.82
C ALA A 967 -1.82 38.83 14.46
N GLY A 968 -2.19 38.69 15.74
CA GLY A 968 -3.06 39.62 16.44
C GLY A 968 -4.53 39.53 15.98
N ARG A 969 -4.94 38.42 15.33
CA ARG A 969 -6.35 38.19 14.99
C ARG A 969 -7.09 37.79 16.26
N ARG A 970 -8.20 38.47 16.52
CA ARG A 970 -9.01 38.26 17.71
C ARG A 970 -9.73 36.92 17.65
N MET A 971 -9.82 36.26 18.80
CA MET A 971 -10.63 35.06 18.96
C MET A 971 -12.09 35.35 18.60
N GLN A 972 -12.71 34.44 17.85
CA GLN A 972 -14.10 34.56 17.43
C GLN A 972 -15.04 34.23 18.59
N VAL A 973 -16.11 35.01 18.70
CA VAL A 973 -17.22 34.74 19.64
C VAL A 973 -17.87 33.42 19.28
N GLY A 974 -18.06 32.56 20.27
CA GLY A 974 -18.61 31.23 20.04
C GLY A 974 -19.02 30.53 21.32
N VAL A 975 -19.72 29.42 21.15
CA VAL A 975 -20.13 28.56 22.26
C VAL A 975 -19.85 27.10 21.92
N ASP A 976 -19.41 26.35 22.93
CA ASP A 976 -19.32 24.90 22.89
C ASP A 976 -20.12 24.29 24.05
N THR A 977 -20.58 23.06 23.88
CA THR A 977 -21.26 22.28 24.92
C THR A 977 -20.24 21.45 25.70
N LEU A 978 -20.12 21.74 27.00
CA LEU A 978 -19.37 20.94 27.96
C LEU A 978 -20.27 19.89 28.60
N LEU A 979 -19.92 18.62 28.47
CA LEU A 979 -20.59 17.54 29.20
C LEU A 979 -20.05 17.50 30.64
N LEU A 980 -20.96 17.41 31.60
CA LEU A 980 -20.63 17.33 33.02
C LEU A 980 -20.74 15.87 33.49
N PRO A 981 -19.73 15.33 34.18
CA PRO A 981 -19.79 14.00 34.78
C PRO A 981 -20.99 13.81 35.70
N PRO A 982 -21.62 12.61 35.73
CA PRO A 982 -22.58 12.28 36.77
C PRO A 982 -21.90 12.32 38.14
N VAL A 983 -22.60 12.92 39.11
CA VAL A 983 -22.14 13.03 40.50
C VAL A 983 -23.20 12.43 41.39
N THR A 984 -22.78 11.61 42.35
CA THR A 984 -23.66 11.11 43.42
C THR A 984 -23.32 11.81 44.73
N ASN A 985 -24.31 11.95 45.61
CA ASN A 985 -24.10 12.48 46.95
C ASN A 985 -24.09 11.31 47.94
N GLN A 986 -22.97 11.08 48.64
CA GLN A 986 -22.86 10.00 49.61
C GLN A 986 -23.90 10.08 50.75
N ASP A 987 -24.40 11.27 51.06
CA ASP A 987 -25.43 11.44 52.09
C ASP A 987 -26.82 11.00 51.63
N SER A 988 -27.04 10.78 50.32
CA SER A 988 -28.27 10.19 49.79
C SER A 988 -28.21 8.66 49.70
N TRP A 989 -27.07 8.05 50.00
CA TRP A 989 -26.93 6.60 49.89
C TRP A 989 -27.69 5.89 51.00
N ILE A 990 -28.41 4.83 50.64
CA ILE A 990 -29.25 4.07 51.59
C ILE A 990 -29.00 2.59 51.39
N ALA A 991 -28.62 1.89 52.45
CA ALA A 991 -28.61 0.44 52.53
C ALA A 991 -29.93 -0.07 53.15
N GLN A 992 -30.57 -1.06 52.53
CA GLN A 992 -31.79 -1.71 53.01
C GLN A 992 -31.61 -3.22 53.02
N SER A 993 -32.03 -3.84 54.12
CA SER A 993 -32.17 -5.29 54.20
C SER A 993 -33.32 -5.80 53.31
N ALA A 994 -33.30 -7.10 53.00
CA ALA A 994 -34.33 -7.70 52.14
C ALA A 994 -35.73 -7.57 52.76
N LYS A 995 -36.68 -7.01 51.99
CA LYS A 995 -38.09 -6.95 52.37
C LYS A 995 -38.76 -8.30 52.11
N SER A 996 -39.79 -8.62 52.87
CA SER A 996 -40.53 -9.89 52.80
C SER A 996 -41.12 -10.22 51.42
N ASN A 997 -41.21 -9.24 50.53
CA ASN A 997 -41.79 -9.37 49.18
C ASN A 997 -40.77 -9.24 48.03
N THR A 998 -39.51 -8.89 48.27
CA THR A 998 -38.52 -8.68 47.19
C THR A 998 -37.39 -9.71 47.14
N ASN A 999 -37.15 -10.51 48.19
CA ASN A 999 -36.10 -11.55 48.24
C ASN A 999 -34.64 -11.08 47.97
N TYR A 1000 -34.37 -9.78 47.87
CA TYR A 1000 -33.02 -9.22 47.73
C TYR A 1000 -32.85 -7.99 48.63
N ALA A 1001 -31.62 -7.77 49.12
CA ALA A 1001 -31.21 -6.56 49.82
C ALA A 1001 -30.68 -5.52 48.82
N THR A 1002 -30.65 -4.23 49.19
CA THR A 1002 -30.27 -3.17 48.25
C THR A 1002 -29.36 -2.09 48.84
N VAL A 1003 -28.54 -1.50 47.98
CA VAL A 1003 -27.91 -0.18 48.21
C VAL A 1003 -28.33 0.74 47.07
N SER A 1004 -28.98 1.85 47.39
CA SER A 1004 -29.42 2.84 46.40
C SER A 1004 -28.61 4.11 46.46
N MET A 1005 -28.28 4.67 45.29
CA MET A 1005 -27.51 5.90 45.13
C MET A 1005 -28.23 6.85 44.16
N ASP A 1006 -28.41 8.10 44.58
CA ASP A 1006 -28.98 9.14 43.71
C ASP A 1006 -27.87 9.91 42.98
N PHE A 1007 -28.04 10.06 41.67
CA PHE A 1007 -27.18 10.90 40.83
C PHE A 1007 -27.86 12.23 40.50
N ASN A 1008 -27.05 13.26 40.29
CA ASN A 1008 -27.51 14.60 39.92
C ASN A 1008 -28.06 14.69 38.48
N GLN A 1009 -27.92 13.63 37.68
CA GLN A 1009 -28.38 13.54 36.30
C GLN A 1009 -28.79 12.11 35.93
N ASP A 1010 -29.40 11.96 34.75
CA ASP A 1010 -29.79 10.65 34.20
C ASP A 1010 -28.56 9.78 33.95
N ILE A 1011 -28.63 8.50 34.29
CA ILE A 1011 -27.54 7.52 34.16
C ILE A 1011 -27.81 6.59 32.98
N ASP A 1012 -26.72 6.27 32.26
CA ASP A 1012 -26.76 5.32 31.15
C ASP A 1012 -27.19 3.92 31.60
N THR A 1013 -28.00 3.25 30.77
CA THR A 1013 -28.57 1.95 31.15
C THR A 1013 -27.55 0.81 31.12
N ALA A 1014 -26.37 0.99 30.50
CA ALA A 1014 -25.33 -0.05 30.48
C ALA A 1014 -24.75 -0.36 31.87
N ILE A 1015 -24.94 0.51 32.88
CA ILE A 1015 -24.58 0.18 34.27
C ILE A 1015 -25.29 -1.09 34.77
N LYS A 1016 -26.44 -1.45 34.17
CA LYS A 1016 -27.18 -2.68 34.49
C LYS A 1016 -26.41 -3.96 34.17
N THR A 1017 -25.47 -3.91 33.23
CA THR A 1017 -24.77 -5.08 32.70
C THR A 1017 -23.25 -4.98 32.74
N SER A 1018 -22.71 -3.76 32.72
CA SER A 1018 -21.31 -3.56 32.30
C SER A 1018 -20.42 -2.88 33.33
N TYR A 1019 -20.96 -2.12 34.30
CA TYR A 1019 -20.17 -1.27 35.20
C TYR A 1019 -20.58 -1.38 36.67
N TYR A 1020 -21.18 -2.51 37.06
CA TYR A 1020 -21.68 -2.71 38.43
C TYR A 1020 -20.58 -2.93 39.47
N ASP A 1021 -19.34 -3.18 39.03
CA ASP A 1021 -18.14 -3.37 39.84
C ASP A 1021 -17.34 -2.07 40.09
N ASP A 1022 -17.84 -0.94 39.58
CA ASP A 1022 -17.29 0.41 39.84
C ASP A 1022 -17.45 0.82 41.32
N PHE A 1023 -18.36 0.19 42.04
CA PHE A 1023 -18.52 0.31 43.49
C PHE A 1023 -18.13 -0.98 44.22
N ILE A 1024 -17.52 -0.79 45.39
CA ILE A 1024 -17.15 -1.84 46.32
C ILE A 1024 -18.03 -1.72 47.56
N PHE A 1025 -18.68 -2.82 47.91
CA PHE A 1025 -19.55 -2.94 49.08
C PHE A 1025 -18.92 -3.96 50.04
N THR A 1026 -18.72 -3.57 51.30
CA THR A 1026 -18.14 -4.42 52.34
C THR A 1026 -19.04 -4.40 53.57
N ASN A 1027 -19.43 -5.58 54.07
CA ASN A 1027 -20.15 -5.67 55.33
C ASN A 1027 -19.13 -5.70 56.48
N GLU A 1028 -19.05 -4.63 57.26
CA GLU A 1028 -18.06 -4.50 58.35
C GLU A 1028 -18.27 -5.56 59.43
N THR A 1029 -19.53 -5.91 59.75
CA THR A 1029 -19.87 -6.92 60.75
C THR A 1029 -19.22 -8.27 60.41
N THR A 1030 -19.10 -8.58 59.11
CA THR A 1030 -18.54 -9.85 58.62
C THR A 1030 -17.12 -9.74 58.06
N GLY A 1031 -16.65 -8.52 57.78
CA GLY A 1031 -15.40 -8.24 57.08
C GLY A 1031 -15.37 -8.69 55.62
N LYS A 1032 -16.50 -9.03 55.01
CA LYS A 1032 -16.57 -9.59 53.64
C LYS A 1032 -17.04 -8.57 52.62
N LYS A 1033 -16.39 -8.57 51.45
CA LYS A 1033 -16.90 -7.93 50.24
C LYS A 1033 -18.19 -8.63 49.81
N ILE A 1034 -19.22 -7.85 49.49
CA ILE A 1034 -20.51 -8.34 49.01
C ILE A 1034 -20.57 -8.14 47.50
N ASN A 1035 -21.02 -9.16 46.78
CA ASN A 1035 -21.11 -9.12 45.33
C ASN A 1035 -22.50 -8.67 44.87
N VAL A 1036 -22.53 -7.71 43.95
CA VAL A 1036 -23.75 -7.26 43.29
C VAL A 1036 -24.33 -8.41 42.45
N THR A 1037 -25.61 -8.71 42.62
CA THR A 1037 -26.33 -9.75 41.86
C THR A 1037 -27.22 -9.19 40.76
N GLY A 1038 -27.53 -7.90 40.84
CA GLY A 1038 -28.34 -7.18 39.86
C GLY A 1038 -28.22 -5.68 40.05
N VAL A 1039 -28.51 -4.92 39.00
CA VAL A 1039 -28.58 -3.46 39.07
C VAL A 1039 -29.83 -2.98 38.33
N SER A 1040 -30.59 -2.11 38.98
CA SER A 1040 -31.76 -1.45 38.40
C SER A 1040 -31.63 0.08 38.51
N ILE A 1041 -32.41 0.80 37.70
CA ILE A 1041 -32.42 2.27 37.71
C ILE A 1041 -33.86 2.73 37.90
N GLU A 1042 -34.09 3.53 38.93
CA GLU A 1042 -35.37 4.18 39.24
C GLU A 1042 -35.31 5.65 38.80
N ASN A 1043 -36.35 6.12 38.12
CA ASN A 1043 -36.50 7.50 37.63
C ASN A 1043 -35.28 8.03 36.84
N SER A 1044 -34.57 7.15 36.12
CA SER A 1044 -33.35 7.42 35.36
C SER A 1044 -32.13 7.90 36.14
N ARG A 1045 -32.23 8.23 37.43
CA ARG A 1045 -31.12 8.84 38.22
C ARG A 1045 -30.72 8.06 39.46
N LYS A 1046 -31.57 7.16 39.93
CA LYS A 1046 -31.32 6.41 41.16
C LYS A 1046 -30.90 5.00 40.80
N VAL A 1047 -29.63 4.71 41.00
CA VAL A 1047 -29.07 3.37 40.75
C VAL A 1047 -29.27 2.53 41.99
N ILE A 1048 -29.83 1.34 41.80
CA ILE A 1048 -30.14 0.38 42.88
C ILE A 1048 -29.29 -0.86 42.62
N PHE A 1049 -28.32 -1.09 43.49
CA PHE A 1049 -27.53 -2.32 43.53
C PHE A 1049 -28.27 -3.36 44.37
N GLU A 1050 -28.44 -4.55 43.81
CA GLU A 1050 -29.16 -5.66 44.41
C GLU A 1050 -28.17 -6.74 44.88
N PHE A 1051 -28.45 -7.35 46.03
CA PHE A 1051 -27.62 -8.37 46.69
C PHE A 1051 -28.48 -9.55 47.15
N ASN A 1052 -27.87 -10.72 47.41
CA ASN A 1052 -28.63 -11.89 47.84
C ASN A 1052 -29.31 -11.65 49.19
N SER A 1053 -30.44 -12.35 49.41
CA SER A 1053 -31.09 -12.41 50.71
C SER A 1053 -30.12 -12.91 51.78
N GLY A 1054 -29.79 -12.06 52.76
CA GLY A 1054 -28.91 -12.36 53.89
C GLY A 1054 -27.51 -11.75 53.82
N ASP A 1055 -27.09 -11.18 52.68
CA ASP A 1055 -25.81 -10.48 52.53
C ASP A 1055 -25.77 -9.16 53.32
N ILE A 1056 -26.92 -8.50 53.45
CA ILE A 1056 -27.14 -7.28 54.24
C ILE A 1056 -28.35 -7.50 55.15
N LYS A 1057 -28.15 -7.39 56.47
CA LYS A 1057 -29.21 -7.47 57.49
C LYS A 1057 -29.47 -6.10 58.13
N SER A 1058 -30.67 -5.91 58.66
CA SER A 1058 -31.00 -4.68 59.39
C SER A 1058 -30.03 -4.50 60.57
N GLY A 1059 -29.43 -3.32 60.67
CA GLY A 1059 -28.39 -2.99 61.66
C GLY A 1059 -26.95 -3.27 61.22
N ASP A 1060 -26.71 -3.92 60.07
CA ASP A 1060 -25.34 -4.08 59.55
C ASP A 1060 -24.75 -2.75 59.10
N ASN A 1061 -23.44 -2.58 59.33
CA ASN A 1061 -22.66 -1.50 58.75
C ASN A 1061 -22.12 -1.93 57.38
N ILE A 1062 -22.53 -1.22 56.34
CA ILE A 1062 -22.10 -1.46 54.96
C ILE A 1062 -21.19 -0.33 54.53
N ASP A 1063 -19.90 -0.63 54.39
CA ASP A 1063 -18.91 0.27 53.81
C ASP A 1063 -19.05 0.29 52.30
N VAL A 1064 -19.29 1.48 51.76
CA VAL A 1064 -19.45 1.72 50.33
C VAL A 1064 -18.40 2.71 49.86
N ARG A 1065 -17.69 2.37 48.77
CA ARG A 1065 -16.73 3.25 48.10
C ARG A 1065 -16.62 2.92 46.63
N MET A 1066 -16.13 3.84 45.82
CA MET A 1066 -15.74 3.54 44.44
C MET A 1066 -14.46 2.70 44.38
N ASN A 1067 -14.27 2.01 43.25
CA ASN A 1067 -13.09 1.21 42.99
C ASN A 1067 -11.82 2.08 42.96
N ASP A 1068 -10.75 1.61 43.62
CA ASP A 1068 -9.48 2.34 43.73
C ASP A 1068 -8.77 2.53 42.39
N ASN A 1069 -9.06 1.67 41.41
CA ASN A 1069 -8.56 1.84 40.04
C ASN A 1069 -9.47 2.81 39.27
N ILE A 1070 -9.19 4.11 39.41
CA ILE A 1070 -9.98 5.21 38.83
C ILE A 1070 -10.15 5.07 37.31
N ASN A 1071 -9.18 4.47 36.60
CA ASN A 1071 -9.26 4.24 35.16
C ASN A 1071 -10.31 3.18 34.75
N ASN A 1072 -10.79 2.38 35.72
CA ASN A 1072 -11.82 1.38 35.49
C ASN A 1072 -13.23 1.89 35.80
N ILE A 1073 -13.38 3.09 36.37
CA ILE A 1073 -14.69 3.66 36.63
C ILE A 1073 -15.29 4.12 35.30
N ASN A 1074 -16.42 3.51 34.95
CA ASN A 1074 -17.09 3.66 33.67
C ASN A 1074 -18.53 4.15 33.79
N ILE A 1075 -19.06 4.41 34.99
CA ILE A 1075 -20.40 5.00 35.19
C ILE A 1075 -20.58 6.24 34.30
N ARG A 1076 -21.62 6.27 33.48
CA ARG A 1076 -21.87 7.37 32.53
C ARG A 1076 -23.20 8.04 32.79
N GLY A 1077 -23.25 9.34 32.51
CA GLY A 1077 -24.53 10.03 32.31
C GLY A 1077 -25.25 9.48 31.07
N LYS A 1078 -26.53 9.77 30.90
CA LYS A 1078 -27.32 9.40 29.71
C LYS A 1078 -26.74 10.00 28.42
N GLU A 1079 -26.98 9.36 27.28
CA GLU A 1079 -26.48 9.81 25.97
C GLU A 1079 -26.91 11.25 25.62
N TYR A 1080 -25.95 12.07 25.17
CA TYR A 1080 -26.19 13.42 24.65
C TYR A 1080 -25.83 13.51 23.16
N GLY A 1081 -26.85 13.62 22.29
CA GLY A 1081 -26.68 13.81 20.85
C GLY A 1081 -26.12 12.58 20.14
N SER A 1082 -25.10 12.75 19.28
CA SER A 1082 -24.45 11.71 18.47
C SER A 1082 -23.54 10.77 19.28
N SER A 1083 -24.05 10.16 20.35
CA SER A 1083 -23.32 9.18 21.19
C SER A 1083 -22.20 9.73 22.06
N ARG A 1084 -22.38 10.95 22.59
CA ARG A 1084 -21.47 11.50 23.60
C ARG A 1084 -21.97 11.23 25.01
N TYR A 1085 -21.06 10.90 25.91
CA TYR A 1085 -21.33 10.61 27.32
C TYR A 1085 -20.26 11.28 28.18
N ALA A 1086 -20.61 11.70 29.40
CA ALA A 1086 -19.62 12.03 30.42
C ALA A 1086 -19.50 10.84 31.38
N VAL A 1087 -18.26 10.41 31.63
CA VAL A 1087 -17.95 9.38 32.62
C VAL A 1087 -17.81 10.06 33.98
N MET A 1088 -18.32 9.40 35.03
CA MET A 1088 -18.19 9.83 36.41
C MET A 1088 -16.72 10.06 36.74
N ILE A 1089 -16.43 11.20 37.37
CA ILE A 1089 -15.10 11.48 37.92
C ILE A 1089 -15.25 11.41 39.43
N PRO A 1090 -14.71 10.37 40.10
CA PRO A 1090 -14.86 10.22 41.55
C PRO A 1090 -14.25 11.41 42.28
N SER A 1091 -14.98 11.97 43.23
CA SER A 1091 -14.43 12.89 44.21
C SER A 1091 -13.55 12.14 45.23
N ARG A 1092 -12.79 12.90 46.03
CA ARG A 1092 -12.06 12.32 47.17
C ARG A 1092 -13.01 11.58 48.13
N ASP A 1093 -14.21 12.10 48.29
CA ASP A 1093 -15.21 11.50 49.17
C ASP A 1093 -15.72 10.20 48.56
N ASP A 1094 -15.98 10.15 47.24
CA ASP A 1094 -16.40 8.92 46.53
C ASP A 1094 -15.40 7.76 46.62
N LEU A 1095 -14.09 8.07 46.72
CA LEU A 1095 -13.03 7.09 46.94
C LEU A 1095 -12.88 6.69 48.42
N ALA A 1096 -13.34 7.53 49.35
CA ALA A 1096 -13.35 7.22 50.77
C ALA A 1096 -14.53 6.30 51.10
N ALA A 1097 -14.33 5.35 52.02
CA ALA A 1097 -15.41 4.49 52.51
C ALA A 1097 -16.43 5.31 53.29
N LYS A 1098 -17.69 5.21 52.86
CA LYS A 1098 -18.86 5.69 53.58
C LYS A 1098 -19.58 4.50 54.22
N THR A 1099 -19.63 4.48 55.54
CA THR A 1099 -20.38 3.47 56.29
C THR A 1099 -21.87 3.82 56.32
N LEU A 1100 -22.70 2.91 55.82
CA LEU A 1100 -24.16 3.00 55.83
C LEU A 1100 -24.72 1.99 56.83
N VAL A 1101 -25.59 2.44 57.75
CA VAL A 1101 -26.33 1.51 58.62
C VAL A 1101 -27.55 1.00 57.87
N ALA A 1102 -27.56 -0.30 57.57
CA ALA A 1102 -28.65 -0.94 56.84
C ALA A 1102 -29.95 -0.88 57.63
N LYS A 1103 -31.02 -0.40 56.98
CA LYS A 1103 -32.36 -0.31 57.57
C LYS A 1103 -33.13 -1.63 57.44
#